data_AF-A0A2M7G1C4-F1
#
_entry.id   AF-A0A2M7G1C4-F1
#
_cell.length_a   1.000
_cell.length_b   1.000
_cell.length_c   1.000
_cell.angle_alpha   90.00
_cell.angle_beta   90.00
_cell.angle_gamma   90.00
#
_symmetry.space_group_name_H-M   'P 1'
#
loop_
_entity.id
_entity.type
_entity.pdbx_description
1 polymer ?
#
loop_
_entity_poly.entity_id
_entity_poly.type
_entity_poly.pdbx_seq_one_letter_code
_entity_poly.pdbx_strand_id
1 'polypeptide(L)'
;MSLELDQRLHFYEPQLREGLNAQTLAKLHQSSLENQPHVIFENHENPIPLEEVMVDPHRYQASSQALLSVPLQNGKALVIPLENLQKEHLLESLEKAHPLNPRQQHILIDAAAPLLDQIRHSSQPSEGLAKFAPGAPADAKLNPVDQKSHDLLRQIGKTINEEVKNGLLPAENKKSELLKRFLLQSAPAFAHYSKNKQAALLKLLADIPLKELIAADIQGFGGGAVGGGVIGEGKEGHYVNSLLSSVVQLINTNRLSYGVYKAIKDLKKAPLHADLQPQRMGLLRSSLQDIAFPHQINQHARGTCAATSAQILLALQDPGKYLNIVKALASPDGKVDDGSIEREPGTLTDDLSGRSISGRLIQPAFMEYANKELNYDNATDKHSDAHSGLYSSETTRLIQYLFPLRDYQNYSIFEGEPKPTQAEVYAKVKAHIDAGTPLSVGLRWDDGGHRVIVSKIDAAAKTVYLLNPWGELQSMPLDEFKDRLRSACLPKESNQLKPALEFLPGAMAKTEAYPEIASYRYRTPLEQMQRDPKLKTSFSAAQQTEIGDAFKDLKLGTYALEYLRNTCNKHPLSAAQATEITQQLKRCSSAYEAFQLLRLIENGYDAVKKGSITQTTLSQILNVRPGAFLNAAENKALLEALIAGDKVKIQLKLENSALELAQVYVKHGYETLSADKQEAFRTAALKDAMRSNPLISEEIKTLLLSLNPEKLEKAEMLKLLQALALGQQDKIETQIQNLISKDKATWSVEQAAEKLESLAKAGCWQAFDALFIDLAVKWTWDSDNLAESLAIRLKAIIDKVPKDTLKALYKTMDDMYQDGTTVIAKNILMGAKNW
;
A
#
# COMPACT_ATOMS: atom_id res chain seq x y z
N MET A 1 7.39 38.76 43.07
CA MET A 1 6.77 37.96 41.99
C MET A 1 5.24 37.94 42.04
N SER A 2 4.55 37.78 43.18
CA SER A 2 3.06 37.92 43.18
C SER A 2 2.56 39.37 43.23
N LEU A 3 3.44 40.36 43.42
CA LEU A 3 3.11 41.80 43.39
C LEU A 3 3.29 42.45 42.00
N GLU A 4 3.75 41.67 41.01
CA GLU A 4 4.07 42.15 39.65
C GLU A 4 3.04 41.68 38.61
N LEU A 5 2.08 40.83 39.03
CA LEU A 5 0.98 40.35 38.19
C LEU A 5 -0.25 41.26 38.25
N ASP A 6 -0.46 41.98 39.36
CA ASP A 6 -1.64 42.86 39.55
C ASP A 6 -1.55 44.20 38.78
N GLN A 7 -0.35 44.62 38.35
CA GLN A 7 -0.17 45.88 37.62
C GLN A 7 -0.28 45.74 36.10
N ARG A 8 -0.45 44.51 35.56
CA ARG A 8 -0.55 44.28 34.11
C ARG A 8 -1.94 43.89 33.61
N LEU A 9 -2.93 43.77 34.51
CA LEU A 9 -4.33 43.43 34.19
C LEU A 9 -5.26 44.66 34.05
N HIS A 10 -4.72 45.86 33.89
CA HIS A 10 -5.50 47.11 33.79
C HIS A 10 -5.35 47.89 32.48
N PHE A 11 -4.99 47.23 31.38
CA PHE A 11 -4.72 47.94 30.11
C PHE A 11 -5.43 47.43 28.85
N TYR A 12 -6.44 46.56 28.93
CA TYR A 12 -7.25 46.19 27.77
C TYR A 12 -8.73 46.02 28.12
N GLU A 13 -9.44 47.15 28.24
CA GLU A 13 -10.88 47.37 27.97
C GLU A 13 -11.19 48.80 28.42
N PRO A 14 -11.43 49.78 27.52
CA PRO A 14 -12.68 49.81 26.75
C PRO A 14 -12.61 50.58 25.40
N GLN A 15 -12.66 49.90 24.25
CA GLN A 15 -12.94 50.56 22.95
C GLN A 15 -13.82 49.75 21.97
N LEU A 16 -14.53 48.71 22.42
CA LEU A 16 -15.47 47.98 21.56
C LEU A 16 -16.85 47.83 22.21
N ARG A 17 -17.50 48.96 22.42
CA ARG A 17 -18.96 49.03 22.51
C ARG A 17 -19.44 50.27 21.77
N GLU A 18 -19.76 50.09 20.49
CA GLU A 18 -20.90 50.73 19.83
C GLU A 18 -20.97 50.27 18.36
N GLY A 19 -22.14 49.78 17.95
CA GLY A 19 -22.52 49.79 16.54
C GLY A 19 -22.68 48.45 15.83
N LEU A 20 -23.61 47.59 16.28
CA LEU A 20 -24.29 46.64 15.36
C LEU A 20 -25.78 46.60 15.73
N ASN A 21 -26.62 47.20 14.88
CA ASN A 21 -28.05 47.29 15.11
C ASN A 21 -28.73 45.93 14.79
N ALA A 22 -29.81 45.63 15.50
CA ALA A 22 -30.60 44.40 15.35
C ALA A 22 -31.29 44.25 13.97
N GLN A 23 -31.27 45.28 13.13
CA GLN A 23 -31.87 45.30 11.80
C GLN A 23 -30.99 44.64 10.74
N THR A 24 -29.66 44.54 10.96
CA THR A 24 -28.74 43.79 10.07
C THR A 24 -28.83 42.28 10.29
N LEU A 25 -29.03 41.84 11.53
CA LEU A 25 -29.22 40.42 11.89
C LEU A 25 -30.56 39.86 11.38
N ALA A 26 -31.61 40.68 11.28
CA ALA A 26 -32.91 40.27 10.74
C ALA A 26 -32.91 40.05 9.22
N LYS A 27 -32.01 40.69 8.45
CA LYS A 27 -31.92 40.52 7.00
C LYS A 27 -31.14 39.27 6.56
N LEU A 28 -30.26 38.74 7.42
CA LEU A 28 -29.50 37.51 7.14
C LEU A 28 -30.31 36.22 7.41
N HIS A 29 -31.38 36.30 8.19
CA HIS A 29 -32.22 35.14 8.53
C HIS A 29 -33.37 34.89 7.52
N GLN A 30 -33.60 35.80 6.59
CA GLN A 30 -34.74 35.75 5.65
C GLN A 30 -34.35 35.30 4.22
N SER A 31 -33.05 35.17 3.90
CA SER A 31 -32.59 34.70 2.57
C SER A 31 -32.23 33.21 2.52
N SER A 32 -32.53 32.43 3.56
CA SER A 32 -32.14 31.01 3.68
C SER A 32 -33.32 30.02 3.56
N LEU A 33 -34.53 30.49 3.23
CA LEU A 33 -35.74 29.64 3.25
C LEU A 33 -36.53 29.54 1.94
N GLU A 34 -35.98 30.01 0.82
CA GLU A 34 -36.63 29.89 -0.49
C GLU A 34 -35.69 29.17 -1.47
N ASN A 35 -35.69 27.84 -1.43
CA ASN A 35 -35.39 26.94 -2.55
C ASN A 35 -35.43 25.47 -2.08
N GLN A 36 -36.62 24.88 -1.98
CA GLN A 36 -36.78 23.43 -2.12
C GLN A 36 -38.00 23.11 -3.00
N PRO A 37 -37.87 22.22 -4.01
CA PRO A 37 -39.02 21.77 -4.79
C PRO A 37 -39.78 20.68 -4.03
N HIS A 38 -41.09 20.89 -3.87
CA HIS A 38 -42.03 19.86 -3.42
C HIS A 38 -42.20 18.79 -4.51
N VAL A 39 -41.97 17.52 -4.17
CA VAL A 39 -42.42 16.37 -4.94
C VAL A 39 -43.55 15.69 -4.17
N ILE A 40 -44.74 15.71 -4.76
CA ILE A 40 -45.94 15.00 -4.29
C ILE A 40 -45.84 13.56 -4.80
N PHE A 41 -46.05 12.56 -3.93
CA PHE A 41 -46.30 11.18 -4.35
C PHE A 41 -47.76 10.83 -4.03
N GLU A 42 -48.50 10.45 -5.07
CA GLU A 42 -49.82 9.83 -4.97
C GLU A 42 -49.68 8.35 -4.58
N ASN A 43 -50.56 7.91 -3.68
CA ASN A 43 -50.69 6.52 -3.25
C ASN A 43 -51.41 5.68 -4.30
N HIS A 44 -50.80 4.58 -4.74
CA HIS A 44 -51.52 3.45 -5.30
C HIS A 44 -51.17 2.17 -4.54
N GLU A 45 -52.18 1.61 -3.88
CA GLU A 45 -52.19 0.31 -3.24
C GLU A 45 -52.42 -0.78 -4.30
N ASN A 46 -51.47 -1.71 -4.46
CA ASN A 46 -51.69 -3.16 -4.71
C ASN A 46 -50.33 -3.89 -4.86
N PRO A 47 -50.14 -5.08 -4.23
CA PRO A 47 -48.89 -5.84 -4.34
C PRO A 47 -48.93 -6.86 -5.51
N ILE A 48 -47.83 -6.95 -6.27
CA ILE A 48 -47.53 -7.99 -7.28
C ILE A 48 -46.12 -8.57 -6.96
N PRO A 49 -45.82 -9.86 -7.24
CA PRO A 49 -44.73 -10.60 -6.59
C PRO A 49 -43.34 -10.24 -7.12
N LEU A 50 -42.36 -10.23 -6.20
CA LEU A 50 -40.94 -10.02 -6.45
C LEU A 50 -40.24 -11.38 -6.67
N GLU A 51 -40.13 -11.81 -7.91
CA GLU A 51 -39.22 -12.86 -8.37
C GLU A 51 -38.34 -12.23 -9.45
N GLU A 52 -37.18 -11.69 -9.07
CA GLU A 52 -35.98 -11.42 -9.90
C GLU A 52 -35.12 -10.33 -9.24
N VAL A 53 -34.17 -10.75 -8.40
CA VAL A 53 -33.01 -9.94 -8.01
C VAL A 53 -31.79 -10.68 -8.54
N MET A 54 -31.14 -10.14 -9.58
CA MET A 54 -29.87 -10.66 -10.09
C MET A 54 -28.70 -9.84 -9.53
N VAL A 55 -27.70 -10.54 -8.98
CA VAL A 55 -26.42 -9.97 -8.54
C VAL A 55 -25.33 -10.53 -9.45
N ASP A 56 -24.60 -9.67 -10.18
CA ASP A 56 -23.43 -10.04 -10.99
C ASP A 56 -22.15 -9.79 -10.16
N PRO A 57 -21.39 -10.84 -9.78
CA PRO A 57 -20.25 -10.71 -8.89
C PRO A 57 -18.89 -10.45 -9.58
N HIS A 58 -18.81 -10.26 -10.90
CA HIS A 58 -17.50 -10.35 -11.60
C HIS A 58 -16.94 -9.07 -12.25
N ARG A 59 -17.31 -7.87 -11.79
CA ARG A 59 -16.61 -6.62 -12.17
C ARG A 59 -16.06 -5.83 -10.99
N TYR A 60 -14.84 -6.15 -10.54
CA TYR A 60 -14.06 -5.25 -9.68
C TYR A 60 -12.55 -5.30 -10.00
N GLN A 61 -12.02 -4.20 -10.51
CA GLN A 61 -10.61 -3.83 -10.42
C GLN A 61 -10.45 -2.66 -9.44
N ALA A 62 -9.30 -2.62 -8.77
CA ALA A 62 -8.97 -1.78 -7.63
C ALA A 62 -9.34 -0.29 -7.78
N SER A 63 -10.32 0.14 -6.99
CA SER A 63 -10.45 1.52 -6.51
C SER A 63 -10.83 1.46 -5.03
N SER A 64 -10.39 2.44 -4.24
CA SER A 64 -10.43 2.45 -2.78
C SER A 64 -11.82 2.72 -2.17
N GLN A 65 -12.90 2.51 -2.91
CA GLN A 65 -14.28 2.53 -2.38
C GLN A 65 -15.08 1.42 -3.05
N ALA A 66 -15.21 0.29 -2.37
CA ALA A 66 -16.12 -0.76 -2.81
C ALA A 66 -17.54 -0.41 -2.34
N LEU A 67 -18.48 -0.32 -3.27
CA LEU A 67 -19.86 0.10 -3.03
C LEU A 67 -20.82 -1.05 -3.38
N LEU A 68 -21.73 -1.41 -2.47
CA LEU A 68 -22.85 -2.30 -2.76
C LEU A 68 -23.99 -1.46 -3.34
N SER A 69 -24.35 -1.70 -4.60
CA SER A 69 -25.46 -1.02 -5.27
C SER A 69 -26.70 -1.90 -5.28
N VAL A 70 -27.74 -1.51 -4.54
CA VAL A 70 -29.03 -2.22 -4.46
C VAL A 70 -30.07 -1.46 -5.28
N PRO A 71 -30.55 -2.00 -6.42
CA PRO A 71 -31.57 -1.32 -7.22
C PRO A 71 -32.90 -1.24 -6.46
N LEU A 72 -33.53 -0.06 -6.49
CA LEU A 72 -34.84 0.23 -5.90
C LEU A 72 -35.91 0.31 -6.99
N GLN A 73 -37.17 0.05 -6.62
CA GLN A 73 -38.31 -0.03 -7.53
C GLN A 73 -38.61 1.26 -8.32
N ASN A 74 -38.09 2.41 -7.89
CA ASN A 74 -38.25 3.70 -8.58
C ASN A 74 -37.13 3.99 -9.61
N GLY A 75 -36.30 3.00 -9.95
CA GLY A 75 -35.19 3.15 -10.90
C GLY A 75 -33.95 3.83 -10.33
N LYS A 76 -33.91 4.11 -9.02
CA LYS A 76 -32.70 4.57 -8.31
C LYS A 76 -31.96 3.37 -7.70
N ALA A 77 -30.65 3.49 -7.49
CA ALA A 77 -29.89 2.50 -6.74
C ALA A 77 -29.49 3.06 -5.38
N LEU A 78 -29.69 2.28 -4.33
CA LEU A 78 -29.14 2.55 -3.00
C LEU A 78 -27.68 2.09 -2.99
N VAL A 79 -26.78 3.04 -2.81
CA VAL A 79 -25.34 2.80 -2.83
C VAL A 79 -24.83 2.76 -1.39
N ILE A 80 -24.37 1.60 -0.95
CA ILE A 80 -23.94 1.36 0.44
C ILE A 80 -22.42 1.12 0.44
N PRO A 81 -21.62 1.97 1.10
CA PRO A 81 -20.20 1.70 1.32
C PRO A 81 -19.99 0.40 2.09
N LEU A 82 -19.06 -0.45 1.64
CA LEU A 82 -18.83 -1.76 2.25
C LEU A 82 -18.38 -1.68 3.72
N GLU A 83 -17.77 -0.56 4.16
CA GLU A 83 -17.45 -0.32 5.57
C GLU A 83 -18.69 -0.24 6.50
N ASN A 84 -19.89 -0.03 5.94
CA ASN A 84 -21.14 0.06 6.70
C ASN A 84 -21.90 -1.28 6.81
N LEU A 85 -21.35 -2.38 6.27
CA LEU A 85 -21.94 -3.72 6.33
C LEU A 85 -21.69 -4.43 7.68
N GLN A 86 -21.94 -3.73 8.79
CA GLN A 86 -22.29 -4.40 10.05
C GLN A 86 -23.81 -4.47 10.15
N LYS A 87 -24.35 -5.59 10.65
CA LYS A 87 -25.80 -5.89 10.65
C LYS A 87 -26.62 -4.74 11.26
N GLU A 88 -26.09 -4.13 12.30
CA GLU A 88 -26.70 -3.01 13.02
C GLU A 88 -26.71 -1.71 12.20
N HIS A 89 -25.62 -1.39 11.49
CA HIS A 89 -25.52 -0.19 10.66
C HIS A 89 -26.26 -0.31 9.31
N LEU A 90 -26.36 -1.53 8.77
CA LEU A 90 -27.15 -1.81 7.58
C LEU A 90 -28.63 -1.54 7.84
N LEU A 91 -29.14 -2.00 8.99
CA LEU A 91 -30.53 -1.75 9.40
C LEU A 91 -30.79 -0.27 9.64
N GLU A 92 -29.87 0.42 10.33
CA GLU A 92 -30.00 1.85 10.61
C GLU A 92 -29.95 2.71 9.32
N SER A 93 -29.09 2.34 8.37
CA SER A 93 -28.99 3.01 7.06
C SER A 93 -30.21 2.75 6.18
N LEU A 94 -30.76 1.53 6.25
CA LEU A 94 -31.98 1.16 5.52
C LEU A 94 -33.21 1.86 6.11
N GLU A 95 -33.36 1.92 7.43
CA GLU A 95 -34.46 2.64 8.09
C GLU A 95 -34.43 4.15 7.82
N LYS A 96 -33.24 4.75 7.76
CA LYS A 96 -33.07 6.17 7.39
C LYS A 96 -33.38 6.45 5.92
N ALA A 97 -33.09 5.51 5.01
CA ALA A 97 -33.34 5.67 3.58
C ALA A 97 -34.79 5.35 3.19
N HIS A 98 -35.42 4.36 3.84
CA HIS A 98 -36.81 3.98 3.65
C HIS A 98 -37.36 3.27 4.91
N PRO A 99 -38.50 3.70 5.49
CA PRO A 99 -39.09 3.00 6.63
C PRO A 99 -39.61 1.62 6.18
N LEU A 100 -38.83 0.58 6.45
CA LEU A 100 -39.18 -0.81 6.15
C LEU A 100 -39.99 -1.41 7.30
N ASN A 101 -41.01 -2.20 6.98
CA ASN A 101 -41.71 -2.96 8.01
C ASN A 101 -40.86 -4.17 8.48
N PRO A 102 -41.13 -4.73 9.67
CA PRO A 102 -40.32 -5.81 10.25
C PRO A 102 -40.14 -7.04 9.34
N ARG A 103 -41.12 -7.33 8.47
CA ARG A 103 -41.05 -8.43 7.51
C ARG A 103 -40.07 -8.14 6.38
N GLN A 104 -40.05 -6.91 5.86
CA GLN A 104 -39.08 -6.47 4.85
C GLN A 104 -37.67 -6.38 5.42
N GLN A 105 -37.51 -5.93 6.67
CA GLN A 105 -36.24 -5.96 7.38
C GLN A 105 -35.69 -7.38 7.49
N HIS A 106 -36.56 -8.35 7.83
CA HIS A 106 -36.14 -9.75 7.97
C HIS A 106 -35.68 -10.35 6.63
N ILE A 107 -36.40 -10.08 5.54
CA ILE A 107 -36.05 -10.55 4.18
C ILE A 107 -34.71 -9.96 3.71
N LEU A 108 -34.45 -8.67 3.98
CA LEU A 108 -33.18 -8.02 3.64
C LEU A 108 -32.01 -8.55 4.47
N ILE A 109 -32.23 -8.82 5.77
CA ILE A 109 -31.23 -9.47 6.63
C ILE A 109 -30.89 -10.87 6.09
N ASP A 110 -31.90 -11.66 5.72
CA ASP A 110 -31.71 -13.01 5.21
C ASP A 110 -31.04 -13.03 3.83
N ALA A 111 -31.34 -12.05 2.97
CA ALA A 111 -30.68 -11.88 1.66
C ALA A 111 -29.23 -11.40 1.78
N ALA A 112 -28.90 -10.61 2.80
CA ALA A 112 -27.55 -10.13 3.08
C ALA A 112 -26.70 -11.13 3.88
N ALA A 113 -27.32 -12.11 4.54
CA ALA A 113 -26.64 -13.08 5.41
C ALA A 113 -25.50 -13.86 4.72
N PRO A 114 -25.63 -14.34 3.45
CA PRO A 114 -24.53 -15.02 2.78
C PRO A 114 -23.32 -14.12 2.53
N LEU A 115 -23.56 -12.84 2.19
CA LEU A 115 -22.51 -11.85 1.96
C LEU A 115 -21.80 -11.47 3.27
N LEU A 116 -22.57 -11.30 4.36
CA LEU A 116 -22.04 -11.04 5.70
C LEU A 116 -21.23 -12.23 6.24
N ASP A 117 -21.64 -13.47 5.94
CA ASP A 117 -20.86 -14.67 6.25
C ASP A 117 -19.60 -14.77 5.39
N GLN A 118 -19.65 -14.44 4.10
CA GLN A 118 -18.48 -14.40 3.22
C GLN A 118 -17.46 -13.36 3.68
N ILE A 119 -17.92 -12.18 4.11
CA ILE A 119 -17.08 -11.13 4.69
C ILE A 119 -16.47 -11.61 6.01
N ARG A 120 -17.26 -12.23 6.91
CA ARG A 120 -16.74 -12.83 8.17
C ARG A 120 -15.66 -13.88 7.93
N HIS A 121 -15.83 -14.75 6.94
CA HIS A 121 -14.85 -15.80 6.61
C HIS A 121 -13.63 -15.25 5.85
N SER A 122 -13.77 -14.16 5.07
CA SER A 122 -12.65 -13.46 4.42
C SER A 122 -11.84 -12.56 5.37
N SER A 123 -12.45 -12.17 6.50
CA SER A 123 -11.81 -11.38 7.57
C SER A 123 -11.09 -12.24 8.63
N GLN A 124 -11.17 -13.58 8.54
CA GLN A 124 -10.22 -14.45 9.23
C GLN A 124 -8.93 -14.52 8.41
N PRO A 125 -7.74 -14.30 9.01
CA PRO A 125 -6.50 -14.43 8.29
C PRO A 125 -6.41 -15.86 7.76
N SER A 126 -6.21 -16.00 6.44
CA SER A 126 -5.89 -17.31 5.86
C SER A 126 -4.74 -17.94 6.66
N GLU A 127 -4.77 -19.26 6.87
CA GLU A 127 -3.73 -19.98 7.63
C GLU A 127 -2.30 -19.74 7.10
N GLY A 128 -2.16 -19.14 5.91
CA GLY A 128 -0.89 -18.64 5.37
C GLY A 128 -0.34 -17.37 6.04
N LEU A 129 -1.19 -16.50 6.61
CA LEU A 129 -0.77 -15.26 7.29
C LEU A 129 -0.43 -15.46 8.77
N ALA A 130 -0.95 -16.50 9.43
CA ALA A 130 -0.58 -16.86 10.80
C ALA A 130 0.88 -17.35 10.93
N LYS A 131 1.53 -17.70 9.82
CA LYS A 131 2.98 -18.02 9.77
C LYS A 131 3.89 -16.79 9.74
N PHE A 132 3.34 -15.57 9.65
CA PHE A 132 4.07 -14.31 9.70
C PHE A 132 3.82 -13.52 11.00
N ALA A 133 3.76 -14.22 12.14
CA ALA A 133 4.07 -13.59 13.42
C ALA A 133 5.50 -12.99 13.38
N PRO A 134 5.78 -11.87 14.09
CA PRO A 134 6.91 -10.99 13.81
C PRO A 134 8.23 -11.61 14.28
N GLY A 135 8.81 -12.46 13.44
CA GLY A 135 10.25 -12.69 13.40
C GLY A 135 10.82 -11.75 12.34
N ALA A 136 11.71 -10.84 12.74
CA ALA A 136 12.60 -10.21 11.77
C ALA A 136 13.28 -11.32 10.93
N PRO A 137 13.55 -11.11 9.64
CA PRO A 137 14.47 -11.98 8.91
C PRO A 137 15.74 -12.12 9.75
N ALA A 138 16.20 -13.35 10.02
CA ALA A 138 17.35 -13.61 10.89
C ALA A 138 18.66 -12.97 10.38
N ASP A 139 18.63 -12.39 9.18
CA ASP A 139 19.71 -11.84 8.38
C ASP A 139 19.62 -10.32 8.13
N ALA A 140 18.62 -9.60 8.66
CA ALA A 140 18.61 -8.14 8.61
C ALA A 140 19.80 -7.59 9.41
N LYS A 141 20.73 -6.88 8.74
CA LYS A 141 21.92 -6.32 9.38
C LYS A 141 21.55 -5.01 10.05
N LEU A 142 21.60 -4.97 11.38
CA LEU A 142 21.53 -3.69 12.09
C LEU A 142 22.76 -2.85 11.75
N ASN A 143 22.63 -1.53 11.79
CA ASN A 143 23.83 -0.69 11.81
C ASN A 143 24.70 -1.11 13.01
N PRO A 144 26.04 -0.97 12.97
CA PRO A 144 26.91 -1.48 14.03
C PRO A 144 26.63 -0.92 15.43
N VAL A 145 26.08 0.29 15.55
CA VAL A 145 25.73 0.93 16.81
C VAL A 145 24.45 0.31 17.41
N ASP A 146 23.44 0.11 16.56
CA ASP A 146 22.19 -0.55 16.93
C ASP A 146 22.45 -2.03 17.22
N GLN A 147 23.35 -2.68 16.47
CA GLN A 147 23.79 -4.05 16.72
C GLN A 147 24.42 -4.20 18.10
N LYS A 148 25.31 -3.28 18.51
CA LYS A 148 25.95 -3.35 19.83
C LYS A 148 24.94 -3.16 20.98
N SER A 149 24.02 -2.21 20.82
CA SER A 149 22.94 -1.98 21.79
C SER A 149 21.99 -3.18 21.86
N HIS A 150 21.65 -3.73 20.70
CA HIS A 150 20.82 -4.92 20.56
C HIS A 150 21.50 -6.16 21.17
N ASP A 151 22.78 -6.38 20.92
CA ASP A 151 23.56 -7.49 21.47
C ASP A 151 23.68 -7.39 22.99
N LEU A 152 23.88 -6.18 23.52
CA LEU A 152 23.85 -5.92 24.97
C LEU A 152 22.47 -6.24 25.55
N LEU A 153 21.39 -5.74 24.93
CA LEU A 153 20.02 -6.05 25.35
C LEU A 153 19.70 -7.55 25.25
N ARG A 154 20.23 -8.25 24.24
CA ARG A 154 20.08 -9.69 24.06
C ARG A 154 20.84 -10.47 25.11
N GLN A 155 22.07 -10.04 25.44
CA GLN A 155 22.87 -10.61 26.53
C GLN A 155 22.15 -10.43 27.86
N ILE A 156 21.56 -9.26 28.10
CA ILE A 156 20.78 -8.99 29.31
C ILE A 156 19.50 -9.81 29.33
N GLY A 157 18.76 -9.87 28.22
CA GLY A 157 17.59 -10.72 28.10
C GLY A 157 17.94 -12.18 28.40
N LYS A 158 19.11 -12.64 27.93
CA LYS A 158 19.66 -13.97 28.24
C LYS A 158 19.97 -14.11 29.72
N THR A 159 20.71 -13.18 30.33
CA THR A 159 21.02 -13.19 31.76
C THR A 159 19.76 -13.18 32.61
N ILE A 160 18.78 -12.35 32.28
CA ILE A 160 17.54 -12.29 33.03
C ILE A 160 16.74 -13.59 32.84
N ASN A 161 16.63 -14.11 31.62
CA ASN A 161 15.95 -15.37 31.38
C ASN A 161 16.65 -16.55 32.09
N GLU A 162 17.98 -16.55 32.17
CA GLU A 162 18.76 -17.53 32.94
C GLU A 162 18.49 -17.39 34.44
N GLU A 163 18.46 -16.17 34.98
CA GLU A 163 18.09 -15.92 36.38
C GLU A 163 16.62 -16.31 36.68
N VAL A 164 15.69 -16.10 35.74
CA VAL A 164 14.29 -16.55 35.85
C VAL A 164 14.25 -18.08 35.88
N LYS A 165 14.91 -18.72 34.91
CA LYS A 165 14.93 -20.18 34.74
C LYS A 165 15.56 -20.89 35.94
N ASN A 166 16.55 -20.27 36.57
CA ASN A 166 17.23 -20.81 37.76
C ASN A 166 16.43 -20.61 39.06
N GLY A 167 15.20 -20.08 39.00
CA GLY A 167 14.40 -19.74 40.20
C GLY A 167 15.05 -18.63 41.05
N LEU A 168 16.05 -17.93 40.51
CA LEU A 168 16.82 -16.89 41.19
C LEU A 168 16.14 -15.52 41.15
N LEU A 169 15.02 -15.40 40.43
CA LEU A 169 14.14 -14.22 40.45
C LEU A 169 12.91 -14.39 41.34
N PRO A 170 13.02 -14.07 42.65
CA PRO A 170 11.89 -13.74 43.52
C PRO A 170 11.76 -12.23 43.77
N ALA A 171 10.51 -11.77 43.93
CA ALA A 171 10.04 -10.45 44.40
C ALA A 171 10.45 -9.21 43.56
N GLU A 172 9.54 -8.23 43.44
CA GLU A 172 9.76 -6.92 42.76
C GLU A 172 11.09 -6.23 43.15
N ASN A 173 11.57 -6.49 44.37
CA ASN A 173 12.79 -5.92 44.94
C ASN A 173 14.07 -6.27 44.13
N LYS A 174 14.15 -7.44 43.49
CA LYS A 174 15.34 -7.81 42.69
C LYS A 174 15.37 -7.19 41.29
N LYS A 175 14.19 -6.95 40.70
CA LYS A 175 14.08 -6.32 39.37
C LYS A 175 14.63 -4.89 39.39
N SER A 176 14.32 -4.12 40.44
CA SER A 176 14.83 -2.75 40.59
C SER A 176 16.35 -2.71 40.70
N GLU A 177 16.96 -3.67 41.41
CA GLU A 177 18.41 -3.78 41.54
C GLU A 177 19.07 -4.17 40.20
N LEU A 178 18.47 -5.09 39.44
CA LEU A 178 18.94 -5.46 38.10
C LEU A 178 18.88 -4.27 37.14
N LEU A 179 17.75 -3.55 37.10
CA LEU A 179 17.59 -2.34 36.30
C LEU A 179 18.58 -1.26 36.70
N LYS A 180 18.84 -1.10 38.00
CA LYS A 180 19.84 -0.13 38.51
C LYS A 180 21.24 -0.47 38.01
N ARG A 181 21.68 -1.72 38.15
CA ARG A 181 23.00 -2.16 37.65
C ARG A 181 23.13 -1.93 36.15
N PHE A 182 22.08 -2.28 35.40
CA PHE A 182 22.04 -2.04 33.96
C PHE A 182 22.16 -0.55 33.63
N LEU A 183 21.35 0.31 34.25
CA LEU A 183 21.40 1.75 33.98
C LEU A 183 22.76 2.35 34.36
N LEU A 184 23.38 1.91 35.46
CA LEU A 184 24.73 2.35 35.83
C LEU A 184 25.79 1.92 34.81
N GLN A 185 25.64 0.74 34.19
CA GLN A 185 26.57 0.24 33.18
C GLN A 185 26.38 0.91 31.81
N SER A 186 25.12 1.03 31.36
CA SER A 186 24.77 1.47 30.00
C SER A 186 24.56 2.98 29.89
N ALA A 187 24.31 3.65 31.02
CA ALA A 187 24.14 5.09 31.10
C ALA A 187 24.84 5.66 32.34
N PRO A 188 26.17 5.84 32.33
CA PRO A 188 26.93 6.33 33.49
C PRO A 188 26.37 7.64 34.08
N ALA A 189 25.77 8.50 33.26
CA ALA A 189 25.10 9.73 33.70
C ALA A 189 23.94 9.48 34.70
N PHE A 190 23.37 8.28 34.74
CA PHE A 190 22.39 7.87 35.74
C PHE A 190 22.94 8.00 37.17
N ALA A 191 24.23 7.73 37.38
CA ALA A 191 24.88 7.85 38.69
C ALA A 191 24.87 9.30 39.22
N HIS A 192 24.82 10.29 38.33
CA HIS A 192 24.79 11.71 38.67
C HIS A 192 23.39 12.23 38.99
N TYR A 193 22.33 11.45 38.76
CA TYR A 193 20.98 11.84 39.16
C TYR A 193 20.84 11.82 40.67
N SER A 194 19.98 12.68 41.22
CA SER A 194 19.65 12.63 42.65
C SER A 194 19.06 11.27 43.00
N LYS A 195 19.28 10.79 44.23
CA LYS A 195 18.75 9.49 44.71
C LYS A 195 17.23 9.38 44.47
N ASN A 196 16.50 10.48 44.68
CA ASN A 196 15.06 10.54 44.43
C ASN A 196 14.71 10.33 42.94
N LYS A 197 15.46 10.98 42.04
CA LYS A 197 15.26 10.82 40.59
C LYS A 197 15.63 9.40 40.13
N GLN A 198 16.72 8.83 40.65
CA GLN A 198 17.09 7.44 40.39
C GLN A 198 15.97 6.48 40.84
N ALA A 199 15.50 6.59 42.08
CA ALA A 199 14.43 5.76 42.63
C ALA A 199 13.11 5.90 41.85
N ALA A 200 12.75 7.13 41.46
CA ALA A 200 11.54 7.39 40.69
C ALA A 200 11.60 6.75 39.29
N LEU A 201 12.76 6.80 38.63
CA LEU A 201 12.96 6.14 37.34
C LEU A 201 12.94 4.62 37.45
N LEU A 202 13.63 4.07 38.46
CA LEU A 202 13.64 2.63 38.71
C LEU A 202 12.23 2.11 38.98
N LYS A 203 11.43 2.84 39.77
CA LYS A 203 10.02 2.50 40.02
C LYS A 203 9.20 2.49 38.72
N LEU A 204 9.35 3.52 37.89
CA LEU A 204 8.64 3.60 36.61
C LEU A 204 8.91 2.38 35.71
N LEU A 205 10.18 1.97 35.62
CA LEU A 205 10.60 0.80 34.84
C LEU A 205 10.20 -0.53 35.52
N ALA A 206 10.30 -0.62 36.84
CA ALA A 206 9.91 -1.80 37.60
C ALA A 206 8.42 -2.14 37.41
N ASP A 207 7.57 -1.13 37.24
CA ASP A 207 6.14 -1.28 36.97
C ASP A 207 5.82 -1.75 35.51
N ILE A 208 6.81 -2.00 34.64
CA ILE A 208 6.58 -2.46 33.24
C ILE A 208 7.09 -3.89 33.10
N PRO A 209 6.29 -4.88 32.64
CA PRO A 209 6.77 -6.25 32.47
C PRO A 209 8.09 -6.30 31.70
N LEU A 210 9.03 -7.12 32.15
CA LEU A 210 10.37 -7.11 31.59
C LEU A 210 10.39 -7.37 30.07
N LYS A 211 9.56 -8.32 29.61
CA LYS A 211 9.39 -8.59 28.18
C LYS A 211 9.08 -7.33 27.37
N GLU A 212 8.27 -6.42 27.92
CA GLU A 212 7.90 -5.18 27.25
C GLU A 212 9.03 -4.14 27.27
N LEU A 213 9.84 -4.13 28.34
CA LEU A 213 11.00 -3.25 28.47
C LEU A 213 12.06 -3.53 27.40
N ILE A 214 12.26 -4.81 27.08
CA ILE A 214 13.30 -5.27 26.14
C ILE A 214 12.77 -5.53 24.73
N ALA A 215 11.45 -5.66 24.56
CA ALA A 215 10.83 -5.82 23.25
C ALA A 215 11.17 -4.61 22.36
N ALA A 216 11.75 -4.90 21.20
CA ALA A 216 11.85 -4.00 20.06
C ALA A 216 10.74 -4.40 19.08
N ASP A 217 10.09 -3.41 18.47
CA ASP A 217 9.12 -3.67 17.41
C ASP A 217 9.74 -3.31 16.06
N ILE A 218 9.15 -3.81 14.98
CA ILE A 218 9.40 -3.29 13.64
C ILE A 218 8.31 -2.25 13.39
N GLN A 219 8.68 -0.99 13.17
CA GLN A 219 7.79 -0.01 12.53
C GLN A 219 7.44 -0.59 11.16
N GLY A 220 6.14 -0.78 10.90
CA GLY A 220 5.60 -1.81 10.01
C GLY A 220 6.25 -1.93 8.63
N PHE A 221 5.95 -3.03 7.92
CA PHE A 221 6.41 -3.28 6.54
C PHE A 221 5.84 -2.30 5.49
N GLY A 222 5.23 -1.19 5.90
CA GLY A 222 4.65 -0.16 5.04
C GLY A 222 5.68 0.90 4.64
N GLY A 223 5.72 1.24 3.36
CA GLY A 223 6.69 2.19 2.80
C GLY A 223 7.07 1.93 1.34
N GLY A 224 6.62 0.79 0.80
CA GLY A 224 6.89 0.30 -0.55
C GLY A 224 6.33 1.12 -1.73
N ALA A 225 5.66 2.25 -1.50
CA ALA A 225 5.24 3.13 -2.60
C ALA A 225 5.10 4.59 -2.16
N VAL A 226 6.20 5.31 -1.99
CA VAL A 226 6.18 6.75 -2.33
C VAL A 226 6.20 6.79 -3.86
N GLY A 227 5.04 7.04 -4.47
CA GLY A 227 4.87 6.96 -5.92
C GLY A 227 5.86 7.87 -6.66
N GLY A 228 6.85 7.29 -7.35
CA GLY A 228 7.70 8.05 -8.28
C GLY A 228 9.17 7.64 -8.39
N GLY A 229 9.74 6.80 -7.52
CA GLY A 229 11.12 6.39 -7.73
C GLY A 229 11.77 5.66 -6.57
N VAL A 230 11.80 4.33 -6.69
CA VAL A 230 12.69 3.39 -6.00
C VAL A 230 13.02 3.71 -4.54
N ILE A 231 12.24 3.04 -3.68
CA ILE A 231 12.59 2.73 -2.31
C ILE A 231 13.84 1.85 -2.31
N GLY A 232 14.85 2.22 -1.52
CA GLY A 232 15.98 1.34 -1.23
C GLY A 232 15.43 0.01 -0.71
N GLU A 233 15.92 -1.11 -1.25
CA GLU A 233 15.50 -2.47 -0.97
C GLU A 233 15.04 -2.68 0.49
N GLY A 234 13.75 -2.44 0.76
CA GLY A 234 13.13 -2.37 2.09
C GLY A 234 13.01 -3.73 2.77
N LYS A 235 14.09 -4.51 2.77
CA LYS A 235 14.28 -5.70 3.60
C LYS A 235 14.63 -5.33 5.04
N GLU A 236 15.02 -4.09 5.30
CA GLU A 236 15.32 -3.58 6.63
C GLU A 236 14.14 -2.72 7.09
N GLY A 237 13.21 -3.33 7.83
CA GLY A 237 12.15 -2.56 8.49
C GLY A 237 12.77 -1.54 9.44
N HIS A 238 12.18 -0.35 9.54
CA HIS A 238 12.60 0.60 10.57
C HIS A 238 12.27 0.00 11.94
N TYR A 239 13.24 -0.12 12.84
CA TYR A 239 13.00 -0.73 14.15
C TYR A 239 12.54 0.32 15.16
N VAL A 240 11.48 0.02 15.92
CA VAL A 240 11.26 0.65 17.23
C VAL A 240 12.17 -0.02 18.24
N ASN A 241 13.20 0.69 18.67
CA ASN A 241 14.00 0.42 19.83
C ASN A 241 13.15 0.06 21.05
N SER A 242 13.74 -0.76 21.91
CA SER A 242 13.11 -1.09 23.18
C SER A 242 12.92 0.14 24.07
N LEU A 243 11.93 0.07 24.97
CA LEU A 243 11.72 1.11 25.99
C LEU A 243 13.00 1.35 26.79
N LEU A 244 13.71 0.28 27.12
CA LEU A 244 14.94 0.35 27.89
C LEU A 244 16.07 1.06 27.13
N SER A 245 16.24 0.77 25.84
CA SER A 245 17.19 1.48 24.97
C SER A 245 16.89 2.98 24.91
N SER A 246 15.62 3.33 24.69
CA SER A 246 15.18 4.73 24.62
C SER A 246 15.43 5.47 25.93
N VAL A 247 15.17 4.85 27.08
CA VAL A 247 15.44 5.46 28.39
C VAL A 247 16.94 5.64 28.64
N VAL A 248 17.77 4.63 28.33
CA VAL A 248 19.24 4.75 28.39
C VAL A 248 19.70 5.94 27.55
N GLN A 249 19.15 6.08 26.35
CA GLN A 249 19.51 7.15 25.45
C GLN A 249 19.11 8.54 25.96
N LEU A 250 17.92 8.67 26.55
CA LEU A 250 17.46 9.91 27.19
C LEU A 250 18.30 10.28 28.41
N ILE A 251 18.84 9.31 29.14
CA ILE A 251 19.79 9.56 30.24
C ILE A 251 21.13 10.06 29.67
N ASN A 252 21.69 9.36 28.68
CA ASN A 252 22.99 9.67 28.09
C ASN A 252 23.04 11.03 27.38
N THR A 253 21.90 11.47 26.82
CA THR A 253 21.76 12.81 26.21
C THR A 253 21.31 13.88 27.21
N ASN A 254 21.14 13.52 28.49
CA ASN A 254 20.59 14.39 29.54
C ASN A 254 19.23 15.02 29.17
N ARG A 255 18.40 14.29 28.42
CA ARG A 255 17.07 14.73 27.97
C ARG A 255 15.93 14.19 28.83
N LEU A 256 16.22 13.26 29.75
CA LEU A 256 15.27 12.80 30.77
C LEU A 256 15.11 13.83 31.91
N SER A 257 14.52 14.99 31.61
CA SER A 257 14.18 16.00 32.62
C SER A 257 13.06 15.52 33.55
N TYR A 258 12.80 16.24 34.65
CA TYR A 258 11.65 15.93 35.51
C TYR A 258 10.32 16.04 34.75
N GLY A 259 10.17 17.06 33.89
CA GLY A 259 8.99 17.25 33.06
C GLY A 259 8.77 16.09 32.09
N VAL A 260 9.83 15.63 31.42
CA VAL A 260 9.78 14.44 30.54
C VAL A 260 9.42 13.19 31.34
N TYR A 261 10.08 12.94 32.48
CA TYR A 261 9.74 11.82 33.35
C TYR A 261 8.26 11.82 33.77
N LYS A 262 7.72 12.99 34.16
CA LYS A 262 6.32 13.15 34.51
C LYS A 262 5.41 12.82 33.30
N ALA A 263 5.72 13.36 32.12
CA ALA A 263 4.94 13.11 30.92
C ALA A 263 4.93 11.62 30.50
N ILE A 264 6.06 10.90 30.67
CA ILE A 264 6.13 9.44 30.44
C ILE A 264 5.20 8.69 31.40
N LYS A 265 5.23 9.05 32.69
CA LYS A 265 4.36 8.46 33.71
C LYS A 265 2.89 8.72 33.41
N ASP A 266 2.57 9.93 32.97
CA ASP A 266 1.21 10.35 32.65
C ASP A 266 0.70 9.61 31.41
N LEU A 267 1.50 9.53 30.32
CA LEU A 267 1.16 8.77 29.11
C LEU A 267 0.91 7.28 29.42
N LYS A 268 1.75 6.67 30.25
CA LYS A 268 1.58 5.26 30.67
C LYS A 268 0.21 5.00 31.31
N LYS A 269 -0.33 5.96 32.07
CA LYS A 269 -1.55 5.81 32.88
C LYS A 269 -2.79 6.46 32.29
N ALA A 270 -2.63 7.29 31.26
CA ALA A 270 -3.73 8.06 30.69
C ALA A 270 -4.87 7.15 30.20
N PRO A 271 -6.14 7.59 30.32
CA PRO A 271 -7.22 6.96 29.58
C PRO A 271 -6.92 7.08 28.09
N LEU A 272 -6.98 5.97 27.38
CA LEU A 272 -6.81 5.93 25.92
C LEU A 272 -8.15 5.62 25.26
N HIS A 273 -8.29 6.03 24.00
CA HIS A 273 -9.35 5.53 23.13
C HIS A 273 -9.38 3.99 23.15
N ALA A 274 -10.58 3.39 23.04
CA ALA A 274 -10.76 1.94 23.17
C ALA A 274 -9.83 1.14 22.26
N ASP A 275 -9.72 1.53 20.99
CA ASP A 275 -8.86 0.86 19.99
C ASP A 275 -7.35 0.99 20.26
N LEU A 276 -6.94 1.97 21.07
CA LEU A 276 -5.55 2.16 21.48
C LEU A 276 -5.22 1.43 22.79
N GLN A 277 -6.21 0.94 23.55
CA GLN A 277 -5.97 0.21 24.80
C GLN A 277 -5.10 -1.04 24.60
N PRO A 278 -5.35 -1.90 23.58
CA PRO A 278 -4.47 -3.04 23.29
C PRO A 278 -3.06 -2.62 22.84
N GLN A 279 -2.93 -1.39 22.31
CA GLN A 279 -1.69 -0.84 21.76
C GLN A 279 -0.91 0.01 22.77
N ARG A 280 -1.36 0.13 24.03
CA ARG A 280 -0.78 1.03 25.06
C ARG A 280 0.75 0.93 25.16
N MET A 281 1.29 -0.29 25.18
CA MET A 281 2.74 -0.49 25.28
C MET A 281 3.46 -0.10 23.99
N GLY A 282 2.89 -0.37 22.82
CA GLY A 282 3.43 0.08 21.53
C GLY A 282 3.40 1.60 21.38
N LEU A 283 2.34 2.26 21.87
CA LEU A 283 2.25 3.72 21.91
C LEU A 283 3.34 4.31 22.81
N LEU A 284 3.51 3.77 24.02
CA LEU A 284 4.57 4.21 24.94
C LEU A 284 5.97 3.99 24.31
N ARG A 285 6.18 2.83 23.67
CA ARG A 285 7.45 2.46 23.04
C ARG A 285 7.81 3.40 21.89
N SER A 286 6.92 3.57 20.93
CA SER A 286 7.13 4.49 19.80
C SER A 286 7.33 5.93 20.26
N SER A 287 6.56 6.40 21.26
CA SER A 287 6.71 7.77 21.77
C SER A 287 8.05 8.00 22.45
N LEU A 288 8.57 7.02 23.21
CA LEU A 288 9.89 7.10 23.82
C LEU A 288 11.01 7.03 22.78
N GLN A 289 10.85 6.20 21.75
CA GLN A 289 11.76 6.16 20.62
C GLN A 289 11.86 7.54 19.98
N ASP A 290 10.74 8.16 19.62
CA ASP A 290 10.73 9.39 18.85
C ASP A 290 11.49 10.51 19.60
N ILE A 291 11.33 10.61 20.93
CA ILE A 291 12.09 11.58 21.72
C ILE A 291 13.55 11.16 21.94
N ALA A 292 13.86 9.87 22.02
CA ALA A 292 15.22 9.36 22.23
C ALA A 292 16.08 9.40 20.95
N PHE A 293 15.46 9.14 19.80
CA PHE A 293 16.05 9.02 18.47
C PHE A 293 15.25 9.84 17.44
N PRO A 294 15.19 11.19 17.55
CA PRO A 294 14.33 11.99 16.66
C PRO A 294 14.63 11.84 15.17
N HIS A 295 15.87 11.49 14.82
CA HIS A 295 16.28 11.24 13.43
C HIS A 295 15.65 9.97 12.82
N GLN A 296 15.05 9.10 13.62
CA GLN A 296 14.35 7.88 13.16
C GLN A 296 12.84 8.10 12.97
N ILE A 297 12.33 9.30 13.25
CA ILE A 297 10.93 9.64 12.98
C ILE A 297 10.74 9.70 11.46
N ASN A 298 9.79 8.92 10.95
CA ASN A 298 9.62 8.68 9.53
C ASN A 298 8.16 8.94 9.08
N GLN A 299 7.98 9.62 7.94
CA GLN A 299 6.69 9.84 7.27
C GLN A 299 6.19 8.59 6.52
N HIS A 300 7.11 7.68 6.18
CA HIS A 300 6.92 6.52 5.32
C HIS A 300 6.15 6.83 4.01
N ALA A 301 5.10 6.09 3.71
CA ALA A 301 4.35 6.17 2.46
C ALA A 301 3.37 7.35 2.38
N ARG A 302 3.47 8.34 3.29
CA ARG A 302 2.57 9.50 3.35
C ARG A 302 3.30 10.78 2.99
N GLY A 303 2.61 11.72 2.35
CA GLY A 303 3.09 13.05 1.93
C GLY A 303 3.24 14.05 3.07
N THR A 304 3.56 13.60 4.28
CA THR A 304 3.55 14.39 5.52
C THR A 304 4.92 14.97 5.89
N CYS A 305 5.82 15.17 4.92
CA CYS A 305 7.22 15.58 5.17
C CYS A 305 7.35 16.83 6.07
N ALA A 306 6.45 17.81 5.91
CA ALA A 306 6.39 19.02 6.71
C ALA A 306 5.97 18.76 8.16
N ALA A 307 4.87 18.01 8.36
CA ALA A 307 4.38 17.61 9.68
C ALA A 307 5.41 16.74 10.42
N THR A 308 6.04 15.80 9.71
CA THR A 308 7.10 14.93 10.25
C THR A 308 8.33 15.75 10.63
N SER A 309 8.72 16.75 9.83
CA SER A 309 9.80 17.69 10.20
C SER A 309 9.46 18.49 11.48
N ALA A 310 8.21 18.95 11.62
CA ALA A 310 7.74 19.61 12.83
C ALA A 310 7.71 18.66 14.05
N GLN A 311 7.32 17.40 13.85
CA GLN A 311 7.39 16.33 14.85
C GLN A 311 8.84 16.10 15.32
N ILE A 312 9.81 16.04 14.41
CA ILE A 312 11.25 15.92 14.70
C ILE A 312 11.73 17.11 15.55
N LEU A 313 11.39 18.34 15.15
CA LEU A 313 11.76 19.54 15.92
C LEU A 313 11.14 19.52 17.33
N LEU A 314 9.87 19.14 17.44
CA LEU A 314 9.19 19.05 18.74
C LEU A 314 9.84 17.99 19.64
N ALA A 315 10.11 16.81 19.10
CA ALA A 315 10.80 15.75 19.82
C ALA A 315 12.18 16.23 20.31
N LEU A 316 12.96 16.90 19.46
CA LEU A 316 14.27 17.46 19.81
C LEU A 316 14.20 18.52 20.92
N GLN A 317 13.34 19.53 20.74
CA GLN A 317 13.39 20.77 21.53
C GLN A 317 12.49 20.75 22.76
N ASP A 318 11.34 20.09 22.70
CA ASP A 318 10.41 19.96 23.82
C ASP A 318 9.79 18.54 23.87
N PRO A 319 10.59 17.54 24.27
CA PRO A 319 10.11 16.16 24.42
C PRO A 319 8.98 16.01 25.46
N GLY A 320 8.83 16.97 26.39
CA GLY A 320 7.73 16.98 27.34
C GLY A 320 6.40 17.35 26.66
N LYS A 321 6.40 18.43 25.88
CA LYS A 321 5.25 18.83 25.05
C LYS A 321 4.91 17.75 24.03
N TYR A 322 5.91 17.14 23.38
CA TYR A 322 5.72 15.99 22.49
C TYR A 322 4.85 14.90 23.12
N LEU A 323 5.25 14.39 24.29
CA LEU A 323 4.54 13.30 24.97
C LEU A 323 3.14 13.71 25.42
N ASN A 324 2.93 14.98 25.77
CA ASN A 324 1.61 15.49 26.12
C ASN A 324 0.68 15.57 24.90
N ILE A 325 1.19 15.97 23.73
CA ILE A 325 0.44 15.93 22.48
C ILE A 325 0.06 14.50 22.13
N VAL A 326 0.99 13.54 22.19
CA VAL A 326 0.67 12.12 21.95
C VAL A 326 -0.43 11.64 22.91
N LYS A 327 -0.29 11.94 24.21
CA LYS A 327 -1.26 11.56 25.23
C LYS A 327 -2.66 12.11 24.93
N ALA A 328 -2.74 13.36 24.52
CA ALA A 328 -3.97 14.08 24.21
C ALA A 328 -4.60 13.59 22.89
N LEU A 329 -3.80 13.29 21.86
CA LEU A 329 -4.32 12.67 20.64
C LEU A 329 -4.72 11.21 20.85
N ALA A 330 -4.19 10.53 21.86
CA ALA A 330 -4.53 9.14 22.18
C ALA A 330 -5.70 8.99 23.17
N SER A 331 -6.15 10.07 23.82
CA SER A 331 -7.29 10.03 24.75
C SER A 331 -8.62 9.80 24.02
N PRO A 332 -9.72 9.47 24.71
CA PRO A 332 -11.00 9.22 24.07
C PRO A 332 -11.48 10.37 23.15
N ASP A 333 -11.35 11.61 23.62
CA ASP A 333 -11.70 12.83 22.87
C ASP A 333 -10.72 13.16 21.73
N GLY A 334 -9.45 12.78 21.85
CA GLY A 334 -8.45 12.97 20.80
C GLY A 334 -8.10 14.43 20.52
N LYS A 335 -8.19 15.32 21.53
CA LYS A 335 -8.00 16.77 21.38
C LYS A 335 -6.80 17.26 22.18
N VAL A 336 -5.99 18.12 21.58
CA VAL A 336 -4.88 18.84 22.23
C VAL A 336 -5.35 20.25 22.57
N ASP A 337 -5.05 20.70 23.80
CA ASP A 337 -5.51 21.98 24.36
C ASP A 337 -7.04 22.14 24.22
N ASP A 338 -7.54 23.33 23.89
CA ASP A 338 -8.98 23.61 23.72
C ASP A 338 -9.54 23.09 22.37
N GLY A 339 -8.95 22.03 21.81
CA GLY A 339 -9.34 21.46 20.51
C GLY A 339 -8.66 22.09 19.30
N SER A 340 -7.54 22.80 19.49
CA SER A 340 -6.82 23.39 18.37
C SER A 340 -6.18 22.34 17.46
N ILE A 341 -5.71 21.23 18.02
CA ILE A 341 -5.26 20.07 17.25
C ILE A 341 -6.12 18.88 17.63
N GLU A 342 -6.69 18.21 16.63
CA GLU A 342 -7.55 17.04 16.83
C GLU A 342 -6.98 15.81 16.11
N ARG A 343 -7.31 14.63 16.62
CA ARG A 343 -6.91 13.36 16.02
C ARG A 343 -7.71 13.12 14.73
N GLU A 344 -7.00 12.93 13.63
CA GLU A 344 -7.61 12.57 12.35
C GLU A 344 -8.25 11.17 12.35
N PRO A 345 -9.36 10.97 11.62
CA PRO A 345 -9.93 9.64 11.37
C PRO A 345 -8.92 8.66 10.75
N GLY A 346 -9.09 7.37 11.02
CA GLY A 346 -8.23 6.32 10.46
C GLY A 346 -6.83 6.21 11.08
N THR A 347 -6.55 6.90 12.20
CA THR A 347 -5.24 6.90 12.86
C THR A 347 -5.14 6.00 14.11
N LEU A 348 -6.28 5.50 14.60
CA LEU A 348 -6.38 4.64 15.80
C LEU A 348 -5.86 3.21 15.57
N THR A 349 -5.99 2.73 14.34
CA THR A 349 -5.53 1.42 13.88
C THR A 349 -4.42 1.58 12.84
N ASP A 350 -3.74 0.48 12.49
CA ASP A 350 -2.73 0.51 11.44
C ASP A 350 -3.35 1.03 10.14
N ASP A 351 -2.76 2.10 9.59
CA ASP A 351 -3.20 2.74 8.35
C ASP A 351 -2.35 2.29 7.15
N LEU A 352 -1.59 1.21 7.34
CA LEU A 352 -0.69 0.58 6.39
C LEU A 352 0.42 1.51 5.86
N SER A 353 0.59 2.69 6.46
CA SER A 353 1.64 3.62 6.07
C SER A 353 3.04 3.14 6.48
N GLY A 354 3.13 2.28 7.49
CA GLY A 354 4.38 1.88 8.15
C GLY A 354 4.83 2.80 9.29
N ARG A 355 4.17 3.96 9.46
CA ARG A 355 4.46 4.90 10.54
C ARG A 355 4.25 4.28 11.91
N SER A 356 5.04 4.74 12.88
CA SER A 356 4.87 4.42 14.30
C SER A 356 3.46 4.82 14.79
N ILE A 357 2.96 4.22 15.87
CA ILE A 357 1.63 4.58 16.42
C ILE A 357 1.58 6.08 16.77
N SER A 358 2.63 6.61 17.40
CA SER A 358 2.71 8.05 17.69
C SER A 358 2.81 8.91 16.43
N GLY A 359 3.52 8.46 15.38
CA GLY A 359 3.57 9.14 14.08
C GLY A 359 2.22 9.16 13.36
N ARG A 360 1.45 8.05 13.39
CA ARG A 360 0.08 7.97 12.84
C ARG A 360 -0.89 8.90 13.53
N LEU A 361 -0.72 9.14 14.83
CA LEU A 361 -1.54 10.10 15.57
C LEU A 361 -1.11 11.55 15.29
N ILE A 362 0.19 11.85 15.38
CA ILE A 362 0.69 13.23 15.31
C ILE A 362 0.66 13.79 13.90
N GLN A 363 1.21 13.08 12.92
CA GLN A 363 1.48 13.69 11.61
C GLN A 363 0.19 14.14 10.90
N PRO A 364 -0.88 13.32 10.82
CA PRO A 364 -2.16 13.75 10.25
C PRO A 364 -2.79 14.93 11.00
N ALA A 365 -2.78 14.89 12.33
CA ALA A 365 -3.30 15.99 13.16
C ALA A 365 -2.54 17.30 12.92
N PHE A 366 -1.22 17.22 12.71
CA PHE A 366 -0.38 18.36 12.35
C PHE A 366 -0.64 18.86 10.93
N MET A 367 -0.95 17.96 9.99
CA MET A 367 -1.38 18.36 8.66
C MET A 367 -2.68 19.16 8.77
N GLU A 368 -3.70 18.61 9.42
CA GLU A 368 -5.02 19.25 9.55
C GLU A 368 -4.93 20.63 10.18
N TYR A 369 -4.26 20.74 11.33
CA TYR A 369 -4.05 22.02 12.01
C TYR A 369 -3.40 23.08 11.09
N ALA A 370 -2.43 22.65 10.28
CA ALA A 370 -1.66 23.55 9.45
C ALA A 370 -2.44 24.08 8.24
N ASN A 371 -3.48 23.38 7.77
CA ASN A 371 -4.17 23.68 6.51
C ASN A 371 -5.27 24.73 6.58
N LYS A 372 -5.71 25.14 7.77
CA LYS A 372 -6.79 26.13 7.98
C LYS A 372 -8.13 25.73 7.35
N GLU A 373 -8.35 26.12 6.09
CA GLU A 373 -9.63 26.03 5.38
C GLU A 373 -9.72 24.75 4.55
N LEU A 374 -8.59 24.07 4.34
CA LEU A 374 -8.55 22.78 3.67
C LEU A 374 -8.58 21.67 4.69
N ASN A 375 -9.25 20.57 4.34
CA ASN A 375 -9.29 19.36 5.16
C ASN A 375 -8.27 18.37 4.60
N TYR A 376 -7.43 17.81 5.45
CA TYR A 376 -6.54 16.70 5.14
C TYR A 376 -7.24 15.37 5.44
N ASP A 377 -7.23 14.46 4.48
CA ASP A 377 -7.73 13.10 4.67
C ASP A 377 -6.54 12.12 4.77
N ASN A 378 -6.38 11.51 5.94
CA ASN A 378 -5.32 10.52 6.18
C ASN A 378 -5.46 9.27 5.31
N ALA A 379 -6.68 8.88 4.92
CA ALA A 379 -6.88 7.69 4.09
C ALA A 379 -6.31 7.90 2.69
N THR A 380 -6.67 9.02 2.06
CA THR A 380 -6.23 9.36 0.70
C THR A 380 -4.87 10.06 0.63
N ASP A 381 -4.33 10.56 1.76
CA ASP A 381 -3.08 11.34 1.82
C ASP A 381 -3.16 12.64 0.98
N LYS A 382 -4.32 13.28 1.05
CA LYS A 382 -4.66 14.45 0.21
C LYS A 382 -5.38 15.51 1.03
N HIS A 383 -5.17 16.76 0.61
CA HIS A 383 -6.01 17.88 1.02
C HIS A 383 -7.27 17.96 0.14
N SER A 384 -8.27 18.72 0.57
CA SER A 384 -9.54 18.89 -0.16
C SER A 384 -9.41 19.53 -1.55
N ASP A 385 -8.27 20.16 -1.86
CA ASP A 385 -7.90 20.67 -3.20
C ASP A 385 -6.95 19.72 -3.97
N ALA A 386 -6.79 18.49 -3.48
CA ALA A 386 -5.98 17.40 -4.02
C ALA A 386 -4.44 17.58 -4.00
N HIS A 387 -3.89 18.64 -3.39
CA HIS A 387 -2.45 18.68 -3.14
C HIS A 387 -2.06 17.69 -2.02
N SER A 388 -0.75 17.45 -1.85
CA SER A 388 -0.20 16.68 -0.74
C SER A 388 0.90 17.48 -0.07
N GLY A 389 0.98 17.42 1.27
CA GLY A 389 1.98 18.13 2.05
C GLY A 389 1.59 19.57 2.35
N LEU A 390 2.40 20.27 3.15
CA LEU A 390 2.11 21.64 3.57
C LEU A 390 2.89 22.68 2.77
N TYR A 391 2.25 23.81 2.49
CA TYR A 391 2.91 25.03 2.04
C TYR A 391 3.82 25.62 3.13
N SER A 392 4.61 26.64 2.76
CA SER A 392 5.63 27.17 3.66
C SER A 392 5.05 27.97 4.82
N SER A 393 4.04 28.78 4.54
CA SER A 393 3.31 29.53 5.55
C SER A 393 2.52 28.62 6.52
N GLU A 394 2.00 27.48 6.04
CA GLU A 394 1.29 26.48 6.87
C GLU A 394 2.25 25.75 7.81
N THR A 395 3.41 25.31 7.28
CA THR A 395 4.48 24.74 8.10
C THR A 395 4.93 25.73 9.19
N THR A 396 5.09 27.01 8.83
CA THR A 396 5.48 28.07 9.79
C THR A 396 4.42 28.23 10.88
N ARG A 397 3.13 28.20 10.53
CA ARG A 397 2.02 28.29 11.50
C ARG A 397 2.02 27.13 12.48
N LEU A 398 2.23 25.92 12.00
CA LEU A 398 2.38 24.73 12.85
C LEU A 398 3.54 24.91 13.82
N ILE A 399 4.72 25.28 13.32
CA ILE A 399 5.92 25.49 14.17
C ILE A 399 5.68 26.62 15.19
N GLN A 400 5.03 27.71 14.79
CA GLN A 400 4.65 28.81 15.69
C GLN A 400 3.78 28.33 16.86
N TYR A 401 2.78 27.49 16.58
CA TYR A 401 1.93 26.91 17.62
C TYR A 401 2.69 25.96 18.55
N LEU A 402 3.60 25.16 17.98
CA LEU A 402 4.43 24.25 18.77
C LEU A 402 5.42 25.01 19.67
N PHE A 403 5.86 26.20 19.29
CA PHE A 403 6.86 26.99 20.01
C PHE A 403 6.40 28.45 20.20
N PRO A 404 5.32 28.71 20.97
CA PRO A 404 4.65 30.01 21.01
C PRO A 404 5.47 31.13 21.65
N LEU A 405 6.50 30.79 22.44
CA LEU A 405 7.44 31.75 23.02
C LEU A 405 8.43 32.33 21.99
N ARG A 406 8.34 31.90 20.74
CA ARG A 406 9.16 32.41 19.65
C ARG A 406 8.24 32.84 18.54
N ASP A 407 8.50 34.02 18.01
CA ASP A 407 7.81 34.51 16.85
C ASP A 407 8.49 33.92 15.61
N TYR A 408 7.80 33.10 14.83
CA TYR A 408 8.29 32.44 13.64
C TYR A 408 7.79 33.15 12.39
N GLN A 409 8.70 33.33 11.45
CA GLN A 409 8.45 33.90 10.14
C GLN A 409 8.72 32.88 9.04
N ASN A 410 7.87 32.96 8.03
CA ASN A 410 8.04 32.24 6.78
C ASN A 410 8.97 33.04 5.86
N TYR A 411 10.12 32.48 5.52
CA TYR A 411 11.00 33.02 4.49
C TYR A 411 10.91 32.10 3.28
N SER A 412 10.17 32.49 2.25
CA SER A 412 9.92 31.66 1.06
C SER A 412 10.15 32.48 -0.20
N ILE A 413 10.86 31.91 -1.19
CA ILE A 413 11.06 32.57 -2.48
C ILE A 413 9.76 32.63 -3.32
N PHE A 414 8.70 31.93 -2.90
CA PHE A 414 7.41 31.88 -3.60
C PHE A 414 6.29 32.67 -2.90
N GLU A 415 6.38 32.86 -1.59
CA GLU A 415 5.31 33.42 -0.74
C GLU A 415 5.81 34.68 0.00
N GLY A 416 4.89 35.63 0.23
CA GLY A 416 5.19 36.90 0.93
C GLY A 416 5.63 38.02 -0.02
N GLU A 417 5.61 39.26 0.47
CA GLU A 417 6.06 40.44 -0.27
C GLU A 417 6.86 41.39 0.65
N PRO A 418 8.07 41.82 0.26
CA PRO A 418 8.81 41.39 -0.93
C PRO A 418 9.28 39.93 -0.82
N LYS A 419 9.28 39.19 -1.93
CA LYS A 419 9.82 37.83 -1.98
C LYS A 419 11.34 37.86 -1.78
N PRO A 420 11.89 37.18 -0.75
CA PRO A 420 13.33 37.08 -0.59
C PRO A 420 13.94 36.28 -1.75
N THR A 421 15.17 36.64 -2.11
CA THR A 421 16.03 35.83 -2.98
C THR A 421 16.51 34.59 -2.24
N GLN A 422 16.89 33.56 -3.00
CA GLN A 422 17.46 32.32 -2.45
C GLN A 422 18.73 32.56 -1.61
N ALA A 423 19.54 33.56 -1.99
CA ALA A 423 20.73 33.97 -1.26
C ALA A 423 20.38 34.60 0.11
N GLU A 424 19.31 35.41 0.18
CA GLU A 424 18.81 35.98 1.44
C GLU A 424 18.26 34.90 2.36
N VAL A 425 17.48 33.95 1.83
CA VAL A 425 17.00 32.79 2.62
C VAL A 425 18.19 32.00 3.16
N TYR A 426 19.20 31.70 2.33
CA TYR A 426 20.41 30.99 2.77
C TYR A 426 21.17 31.75 3.85
N ALA A 427 21.37 33.06 3.70
CA ALA A 427 22.09 33.87 4.69
C ALA A 427 21.40 33.81 6.06
N LYS A 428 20.07 33.88 6.09
CA LYS A 428 19.27 33.76 7.31
C LYS A 428 19.35 32.36 7.92
N VAL A 429 19.18 31.30 7.10
CA VAL A 429 19.35 29.91 7.56
C VAL A 429 20.74 29.72 8.18
N LYS A 430 21.79 30.16 7.50
CA LYS A 430 23.17 30.04 7.99
C LYS A 430 23.35 30.73 9.35
N ALA A 431 22.86 31.96 9.49
CA ALA A 431 22.99 32.70 10.75
C ALA A 431 22.35 31.97 11.95
N HIS A 432 21.17 31.38 11.76
CA HIS A 432 20.51 30.60 12.81
C HIS A 432 21.21 29.25 13.09
N ILE A 433 21.70 28.58 12.05
CA ILE A 433 22.46 27.33 12.20
C ILE A 433 23.79 27.57 12.92
N ASP A 434 24.50 28.65 12.58
CA ASP A 434 25.73 29.08 13.27
C ASP A 434 25.44 29.40 14.76
N ALA A 435 24.23 29.89 15.07
CA ALA A 435 23.75 30.12 16.43
C ALA A 435 23.22 28.84 17.14
N GLY A 436 23.39 27.65 16.54
CA GLY A 436 23.00 26.38 17.14
C GLY A 436 21.52 26.01 17.00
N THR A 437 20.74 26.74 16.20
CA THR A 437 19.30 26.47 16.07
C THR A 437 19.01 25.56 14.88
N PRO A 438 18.52 24.32 15.07
CA PRO A 438 18.02 23.52 13.95
C PRO A 438 16.80 24.18 13.31
N LEU A 439 16.69 24.08 12.00
CA LEU A 439 15.64 24.75 11.24
C LEU A 439 14.97 23.80 10.25
N SER A 440 13.65 23.92 10.12
CA SER A 440 12.93 23.32 9.01
C SER A 440 13.06 24.18 7.77
N VAL A 441 13.54 23.57 6.70
CA VAL A 441 13.72 24.21 5.39
C VAL A 441 13.00 23.43 4.31
N GLY A 442 12.47 24.14 3.32
CA GLY A 442 11.87 23.57 2.12
C GLY A 442 12.92 23.56 1.02
N LEU A 443 13.17 22.38 0.46
CA LEU A 443 14.07 22.19 -0.67
C LEU A 443 13.27 21.85 -1.92
N ARG A 444 13.77 22.25 -3.09
CA ARG A 444 13.35 21.68 -4.36
C ARG A 444 13.76 20.22 -4.40
N TRP A 445 12.78 19.34 -4.62
CA TRP A 445 12.96 17.91 -4.61
C TRP A 445 12.26 17.34 -5.83
N ASP A 446 13.05 17.00 -6.84
CA ASP A 446 12.56 16.74 -8.19
C ASP A 446 11.71 17.91 -8.72
N ASP A 447 10.47 17.66 -9.15
CA ASP A 447 9.49 18.67 -9.53
C ASP A 447 8.72 19.26 -8.33
N GLY A 448 8.75 18.58 -7.19
CA GLY A 448 8.05 18.94 -5.95
C GLY A 448 8.92 19.68 -4.93
N GLY A 449 8.37 19.81 -3.72
CA GLY A 449 9.05 20.33 -2.54
C GLY A 449 9.21 19.24 -1.49
N HIS A 450 10.31 19.27 -0.75
CA HIS A 450 10.54 18.38 0.39
C HIS A 450 11.00 19.16 1.60
N ARG A 451 10.42 18.87 2.77
CA ARG A 451 10.79 19.50 4.04
C ARG A 451 11.82 18.65 4.75
N VAL A 452 12.92 19.28 5.17
CA VAL A 452 13.98 18.63 5.96
C VAL A 452 14.37 19.53 7.12
N ILE A 453 15.05 18.96 8.13
CA ILE A 453 15.67 19.76 9.20
C ILE A 453 17.17 19.89 8.93
N VAL A 454 17.67 21.13 8.88
CA VAL A 454 19.11 21.40 8.83
C VAL A 454 19.65 21.38 10.25
N SER A 455 20.66 20.54 10.52
CA SER A 455 21.31 20.43 11.82
C SER A 455 22.66 21.13 11.89
N LYS A 456 23.40 21.21 10.77
CA LYS A 456 24.70 21.88 10.67
C LYS A 456 24.99 22.30 9.24
N ILE A 457 25.68 23.43 9.07
CA ILE A 457 26.30 23.87 7.81
C ILE A 457 27.81 23.95 8.06
N ASP A 458 28.58 23.15 7.33
CA ASP A 458 30.04 23.15 7.41
C ASP A 458 30.62 23.77 6.14
N ALA A 459 30.91 25.07 6.21
CA ALA A 459 31.42 25.82 5.07
C ALA A 459 32.83 25.36 4.66
N ALA A 460 33.63 24.84 5.59
CA ALA A 460 34.98 24.35 5.31
C ALA A 460 34.92 23.01 4.55
N ALA A 461 34.05 22.10 5.00
CA ALA A 461 33.79 20.85 4.29
C ALA A 461 32.92 21.01 3.04
N LYS A 462 32.29 22.18 2.85
CA LYS A 462 31.28 22.47 1.81
C LYS A 462 30.10 21.49 1.87
N THR A 463 29.61 21.22 3.07
CA THR A 463 28.58 20.21 3.33
C THR A 463 27.49 20.74 4.26
N VAL A 464 26.25 20.34 4.02
CA VAL A 464 25.09 20.60 4.88
C VAL A 464 24.58 19.27 5.43
N TYR A 465 24.31 19.22 6.74
CA TYR A 465 23.85 18.02 7.44
C TYR A 465 22.36 18.15 7.75
N LEU A 466 21.61 17.10 7.41
CA LEU A 466 20.15 17.07 7.36
C LEU A 466 19.61 15.90 8.19
N LEU A 467 18.50 16.14 8.88
CA LEU A 467 17.60 15.08 9.34
C LEU A 467 16.45 15.04 8.33
N ASN A 468 16.37 13.96 7.57
CA ASN A 468 15.35 13.76 6.57
C ASN A 468 14.11 13.11 7.23
N PRO A 469 12.88 13.60 7.01
CA PRO A 469 11.66 12.97 7.54
C PRO A 469 11.39 11.55 7.02
N TRP A 470 12.33 10.94 6.28
CA TRP A 470 12.37 9.51 5.98
C TRP A 470 13.06 8.66 7.05
N GLY A 471 13.31 9.22 8.24
CA GLY A 471 14.02 8.51 9.31
C GLY A 471 15.51 8.32 9.04
N GLU A 472 16.13 9.23 8.29
CA GLU A 472 17.52 9.13 7.84
C GLU A 472 18.34 10.38 8.20
N LEU A 473 19.59 10.17 8.61
CA LEU A 473 20.61 11.21 8.64
C LEU A 473 21.31 11.28 7.29
N GLN A 474 21.42 12.48 6.73
CA GLN A 474 21.99 12.66 5.40
C GLN A 474 22.79 13.94 5.28
N SER A 475 23.77 13.96 4.40
CA SER A 475 24.49 15.18 4.04
C SER A 475 24.25 15.58 2.58
N MET A 476 24.38 16.86 2.26
CA MET A 476 24.23 17.41 0.91
C MET A 476 25.37 18.39 0.61
N PRO A 477 25.94 18.40 -0.61
CA PRO A 477 26.90 19.42 -1.00
C PRO A 477 26.32 20.83 -0.81
N LEU A 478 27.12 21.75 -0.27
CA LEU A 478 26.65 23.09 0.11
C LEU A 478 26.08 23.88 -1.07
N ASP A 479 26.71 23.79 -2.23
CA ASP A 479 26.24 24.51 -3.42
C ASP A 479 24.93 23.91 -3.94
N GLU A 480 24.75 22.59 -3.87
CA GLU A 480 23.47 21.94 -4.18
C GLU A 480 22.37 22.36 -3.19
N PHE A 481 22.68 22.42 -1.89
CA PHE A 481 21.74 22.89 -0.89
C PHE A 481 21.30 24.32 -1.16
N LYS A 482 22.25 25.22 -1.44
CA LYS A 482 21.97 26.61 -1.81
C LYS A 482 21.07 26.66 -3.03
N ASP A 483 21.39 25.94 -4.09
CA ASP A 483 20.64 25.88 -5.36
C ASP A 483 19.19 25.39 -5.18
N ARG A 484 18.94 24.56 -4.18
CA ARG A 484 17.63 23.96 -3.92
C ARG A 484 16.81 24.64 -2.85
N LEU A 485 17.41 25.53 -2.06
CA LEU A 485 16.74 26.15 -0.94
C LEU A 485 15.58 27.03 -1.42
N ARG A 486 14.35 26.63 -1.10
CA ARG A 486 13.12 27.35 -1.48
C ARG A 486 12.56 28.16 -0.33
N SER A 487 12.64 27.64 0.89
CA SER A 487 12.07 28.31 2.04
C SER A 487 12.67 27.87 3.37
N ALA A 488 12.42 28.63 4.43
CA ALA A 488 12.79 28.33 5.80
C ALA A 488 11.74 28.85 6.79
N CYS A 489 11.51 28.09 7.86
CA CYS A 489 10.71 28.52 9.01
C CYS A 489 11.65 29.03 10.10
N LEU A 490 11.75 30.34 10.28
CA LEU A 490 12.79 30.97 11.11
C LEU A 490 12.19 31.71 12.30
N PRO A 491 12.76 31.63 13.51
CA PRO A 491 12.38 32.54 14.59
C PRO A 491 12.88 33.97 14.27
N LYS A 492 12.08 35.00 14.55
CA LYS A 492 12.43 36.43 14.35
C LYS A 492 13.70 36.82 15.08
N GLU A 493 13.86 36.30 16.29
CA GLU A 493 15.04 36.49 17.12
C GLU A 493 15.87 35.21 17.13
N SER A 494 17.18 35.34 16.91
CA SER A 494 18.15 34.27 17.12
C SER A 494 18.40 34.06 18.62
N ASN A 495 17.37 33.69 19.37
CA ASN A 495 17.57 33.25 20.74
C ASN A 495 18.41 31.98 20.71
N GLN A 496 19.56 32.00 21.41
CA GLN A 496 20.51 30.88 21.42
C GLN A 496 19.81 29.61 21.89
N LEU A 497 19.55 28.70 20.95
CA LEU A 497 19.20 27.33 21.27
C LEU A 497 20.48 26.51 21.34
N LYS A 498 20.46 25.49 22.18
CA LYS A 498 21.53 24.50 22.17
C LYS A 498 21.58 23.85 20.77
N PRO A 499 22.79 23.65 20.20
CA PRO A 499 22.99 22.97 18.93
C PRO A 499 22.17 21.67 18.82
N ALA A 500 21.44 21.51 17.71
CA ALA A 500 20.64 20.30 17.43
C ALA A 500 21.43 18.99 17.60
N LEU A 501 22.70 19.02 17.19
CA LEU A 501 23.61 17.88 17.24
C LEU A 501 23.88 17.41 18.68
N GLU A 502 23.84 18.30 19.68
CA GLU A 502 24.02 17.90 21.09
C GLU A 502 22.88 17.01 21.60
N PHE A 503 21.70 17.10 20.97
CA PHE A 503 20.54 16.30 21.33
C PHE A 503 20.48 14.95 20.61
N LEU A 504 21.32 14.77 19.59
CA LEU A 504 21.42 13.51 18.88
C LEU A 504 22.30 12.51 19.65
N PRO A 505 21.94 11.22 19.62
CA PRO A 505 22.59 10.21 20.43
C PRO A 505 23.98 9.82 19.91
N GLY A 506 25.01 9.93 20.76
CA GLY A 506 26.30 9.25 20.57
C GLY A 506 26.98 9.56 19.23
N ALA A 507 27.16 8.53 18.39
CA ALA A 507 27.77 8.68 17.06
C ALA A 507 26.93 9.54 16.10
N MET A 508 25.61 9.62 16.30
CA MET A 508 24.69 10.37 15.44
C MET A 508 24.82 11.89 15.62
N ALA A 509 25.44 12.34 16.72
CA ALA A 509 25.85 13.72 16.90
C ALA A 509 27.06 14.11 16.01
N LYS A 510 27.77 13.10 15.49
CA LYS A 510 28.97 13.31 14.67
C LYS A 510 28.63 13.36 13.20
N THR A 511 29.36 14.19 12.46
CA THR A 511 29.18 14.39 11.03
C THR A 511 29.45 13.15 10.19
N GLU A 512 30.28 12.23 10.68
CA GLU A 512 30.60 10.96 9.99
C GLU A 512 29.40 10.01 9.89
N ALA A 513 28.36 10.22 10.70
CA ALA A 513 27.13 9.42 10.65
C ALA A 513 26.15 9.85 9.54
N TYR A 514 26.48 10.88 8.76
CA TYR A 514 25.60 11.46 7.73
C TYR A 514 26.11 11.09 6.33
N PRO A 515 25.68 9.95 5.77
CA PRO A 515 26.01 9.63 4.38
C PRO A 515 25.51 10.73 3.44
N GLU A 516 26.28 11.01 2.39
CA GLU A 516 25.82 11.95 1.36
C GLU A 516 24.54 11.39 0.72
N ILE A 517 23.51 12.22 0.63
CA ILE A 517 22.27 11.83 -0.03
C ILE A 517 22.57 11.55 -1.49
N ALA A 518 22.16 10.38 -1.95
CA ALA A 518 22.38 10.01 -3.33
C ALA A 518 21.64 10.98 -4.26
N SER A 519 22.38 11.59 -5.20
CA SER A 519 21.89 12.68 -6.04
C SER A 519 20.60 12.39 -6.82
N TYR A 520 20.39 11.13 -7.15
CA TYR A 520 19.19 10.65 -7.82
C TYR A 520 17.91 10.83 -6.98
N ARG A 521 18.01 10.91 -5.64
CA ARG A 521 16.83 11.04 -4.77
C ARG A 521 16.16 12.40 -4.85
N TYR A 522 16.86 13.44 -5.31
CA TYR A 522 16.37 14.82 -5.25
C TYR A 522 16.48 15.58 -6.58
N ARG A 523 17.16 15.00 -7.59
CA ARG A 523 17.27 15.57 -8.93
C ARG A 523 16.23 14.97 -9.84
N THR A 524 15.65 15.79 -10.71
CA THR A 524 14.88 15.25 -11.83
C THR A 524 15.79 14.40 -12.74
N PRO A 525 15.23 13.47 -13.53
CA PRO A 525 16.01 12.73 -14.51
C PRO A 525 16.84 13.65 -15.44
N LEU A 526 16.25 14.74 -15.91
CA LEU A 526 16.94 15.72 -16.74
C LEU A 526 18.15 16.36 -16.02
N GLU A 527 17.97 16.82 -14.78
CA GLU A 527 19.06 17.41 -14.00
C GLU A 527 20.20 16.42 -13.76
N GLN A 528 19.85 15.16 -13.49
CA GLN A 528 20.83 14.11 -13.30
C GLN A 528 21.61 13.84 -14.59
N MET A 529 20.94 13.79 -15.75
CA MET A 529 21.61 13.64 -17.05
C MET A 529 22.55 14.80 -17.36
N GLN A 530 22.14 16.03 -17.06
CA GLN A 530 22.94 17.24 -17.32
C GLN A 530 24.18 17.36 -16.42
N ARG A 531 24.13 16.77 -15.22
CA ARG A 531 25.24 16.79 -14.24
C ARG A 531 26.12 15.55 -14.31
N ASP A 532 25.61 14.41 -14.76
CA ASP A 532 26.40 13.20 -14.95
C ASP A 532 27.31 13.36 -16.18
N PRO A 533 28.65 13.36 -16.02
CA PRO A 533 29.56 13.60 -17.13
C PRO A 533 29.39 12.60 -18.28
N LYS A 534 29.02 11.35 -17.97
CA LYS A 534 28.87 10.30 -18.98
C LYS A 534 27.60 10.53 -19.77
N LEU A 535 26.46 10.68 -19.11
CA LEU A 535 25.19 10.95 -19.78
C LEU A 535 25.24 12.27 -20.56
N LYS A 536 25.86 13.31 -20.00
CA LYS A 536 26.05 14.60 -20.65
C LYS A 536 26.84 14.52 -21.96
N THR A 537 27.86 13.67 -22.02
CA THR A 537 28.67 13.49 -23.24
C THR A 537 28.07 12.49 -24.23
N SER A 538 27.28 11.53 -23.75
CA SER A 538 26.65 10.49 -24.58
C SER A 538 25.37 10.96 -25.28
N PHE A 539 24.70 11.99 -24.76
CA PHE A 539 23.46 12.53 -25.33
C PHE A 539 23.58 14.04 -25.57
N SER A 540 23.10 14.52 -26.72
CA SER A 540 22.97 15.96 -26.97
C SER A 540 21.99 16.62 -26.00
N ALA A 541 22.07 17.95 -25.82
CA ALA A 541 21.16 18.66 -24.92
C ALA A 541 19.67 18.45 -25.28
N ALA A 542 19.33 18.40 -26.57
CA ALA A 542 17.98 18.09 -27.03
C ALA A 542 17.56 16.67 -26.64
N GLN A 543 18.42 15.66 -26.85
CA GLN A 543 18.15 14.29 -26.44
C GLN A 543 18.01 14.14 -24.92
N GLN A 544 18.81 14.87 -24.14
CA GLN A 544 18.69 14.88 -22.68
C GLN A 544 17.31 15.39 -22.25
N THR A 545 16.84 16.51 -22.82
CA THR A 545 15.48 17.03 -22.57
C THR A 545 14.43 16.01 -22.97
N GLU A 546 14.53 15.42 -24.16
CA GLU A 546 13.58 14.43 -24.67
C GLU A 546 13.50 13.16 -23.82
N ILE A 547 14.64 12.67 -23.32
CA ILE A 547 14.68 11.52 -22.40
C ILE A 547 14.11 11.93 -21.04
N GLY A 548 14.44 13.13 -20.55
CA GLY A 548 13.91 13.68 -19.30
C GLY A 548 12.38 13.78 -19.33
N ASP A 549 11.81 14.28 -20.42
CA ASP A 549 10.36 14.38 -20.64
C ASP A 549 9.73 12.98 -20.69
N ALA A 550 10.31 12.04 -21.44
CA ALA A 550 9.82 10.66 -21.48
C ALA A 550 9.84 10.00 -20.09
N PHE A 551 10.89 10.22 -19.30
CA PHE A 551 10.95 9.71 -17.93
C PHE A 551 9.85 10.32 -17.05
N LYS A 552 9.59 11.61 -17.19
CA LYS A 552 8.52 12.30 -16.46
C LYS A 552 7.14 11.73 -16.83
N ASP A 553 6.85 11.62 -18.13
CA ASP A 553 5.57 11.11 -18.64
C ASP A 553 5.32 9.67 -18.21
N LEU A 554 6.38 8.85 -18.17
CA LEU A 554 6.34 7.46 -17.74
C LEU A 554 6.46 7.28 -16.23
N LYS A 555 6.58 8.35 -15.45
CA LYS A 555 6.83 8.33 -13.99
C LYS A 555 8.02 7.45 -13.61
N LEU A 556 9.07 7.47 -14.42
CA LEU A 556 10.33 6.79 -14.16
C LEU A 556 11.18 7.63 -13.21
N GLY A 557 11.49 7.05 -12.06
CA GLY A 557 12.49 7.62 -11.15
C GLY A 557 13.88 7.64 -11.78
N THR A 558 14.73 8.49 -11.26
CA THR A 558 16.16 8.60 -11.61
C THR A 558 16.95 7.30 -11.53
N TYR A 559 16.54 6.32 -10.73
CA TYR A 559 17.17 4.99 -10.73
C TYR A 559 17.14 4.33 -12.12
N ALA A 560 16.12 4.59 -12.95
CA ALA A 560 16.10 4.11 -14.32
C ALA A 560 17.27 4.69 -15.16
N LEU A 561 17.79 5.88 -14.81
CA LEU A 561 18.98 6.44 -15.45
C LEU A 561 20.24 5.65 -15.14
N GLU A 562 20.27 4.88 -14.05
CA GLU A 562 21.43 4.05 -13.72
C GLU A 562 21.67 3.00 -14.80
N TYR A 563 20.62 2.45 -15.42
CA TYR A 563 20.75 1.55 -16.58
C TYR A 563 21.37 2.26 -17.79
N LEU A 564 20.93 3.49 -18.08
CA LEU A 564 21.53 4.30 -19.15
C LEU A 564 22.99 4.63 -18.83
N ARG A 565 23.29 5.02 -17.59
CA ARG A 565 24.64 5.33 -17.12
C ARG A 565 25.56 4.13 -17.25
N ASN A 566 25.11 2.96 -16.79
CA ASN A 566 25.86 1.71 -16.89
C ASN A 566 26.10 1.31 -18.34
N THR A 567 25.09 1.47 -19.20
CA THR A 567 25.24 1.26 -20.65
C THR A 567 26.32 2.20 -21.22
N CYS A 568 26.22 3.52 -20.98
CA CYS A 568 27.18 4.50 -21.48
C CYS A 568 28.61 4.31 -20.93
N ASN A 569 28.73 3.82 -19.69
CA ASN A 569 30.01 3.51 -19.06
C ASN A 569 30.70 2.31 -19.73
N LYS A 570 29.93 1.26 -20.02
CA LYS A 570 30.45 0.03 -20.64
C LYS A 570 30.66 0.17 -22.15
N HIS A 571 29.82 0.99 -22.80
CA HIS A 571 29.68 1.15 -24.24
C HIS A 571 29.45 2.63 -24.61
N PRO A 572 30.50 3.37 -25.02
CA PRO A 572 30.33 4.72 -25.53
C PRO A 572 29.35 4.72 -26.71
N LEU A 573 28.23 5.41 -26.56
CA LEU A 573 27.19 5.47 -27.59
C LEU A 573 27.59 6.41 -28.72
N SER A 574 27.39 5.98 -29.96
CA SER A 574 27.39 6.86 -31.13
C SER A 574 26.14 7.76 -31.15
N ALA A 575 26.18 8.86 -31.92
CA ALA A 575 25.05 9.76 -32.06
C ALA A 575 23.78 9.07 -32.61
N ALA A 576 23.94 8.09 -33.52
CA ALA A 576 22.84 7.30 -34.05
C ALA A 576 22.20 6.41 -32.97
N GLN A 577 23.02 5.74 -32.16
CA GLN A 577 22.54 4.90 -31.05
C GLN A 577 21.84 5.73 -29.96
N ALA A 578 22.38 6.89 -29.62
CA ALA A 578 21.73 7.82 -28.69
C ALA A 578 20.35 8.28 -29.20
N THR A 579 20.24 8.53 -30.52
CA THR A 579 18.97 8.88 -31.17
C THR A 579 17.98 7.73 -31.14
N GLU A 580 18.43 6.51 -31.46
CA GLU A 580 17.59 5.30 -31.41
C GLU A 580 17.04 5.08 -29.99
N ILE A 581 17.88 5.13 -28.96
CA ILE A 581 17.46 4.98 -27.56
C ILE A 581 16.41 6.03 -27.18
N THR A 582 16.64 7.29 -27.54
CA THR A 582 15.72 8.40 -27.27
C THR A 582 14.35 8.16 -27.92
N GLN A 583 14.34 7.73 -29.18
CA GLN A 583 13.11 7.44 -29.91
C GLN A 583 12.36 6.23 -29.33
N GLN A 584 13.05 5.19 -28.89
CA GLN A 584 12.39 4.02 -28.30
C GLN A 584 11.78 4.33 -26.93
N LEU A 585 12.45 5.12 -26.08
CA LEU A 585 11.89 5.52 -24.78
C LEU A 585 10.58 6.30 -24.94
N LYS A 586 10.51 7.19 -25.94
CA LYS A 586 9.27 7.93 -26.27
C LYS A 586 8.12 7.05 -26.76
N ARG A 587 8.42 5.84 -27.23
CA ARG A 587 7.40 4.88 -27.71
C ARG A 587 6.87 3.97 -26.60
N CYS A 588 7.53 3.95 -25.44
CA CYS A 588 7.02 3.21 -24.29
C CYS A 588 5.70 3.85 -23.82
N SER A 589 4.75 3.00 -23.45
CA SER A 589 3.43 3.41 -22.94
C SER A 589 3.33 3.28 -21.42
N SER A 590 4.30 2.62 -20.78
CA SER A 590 4.34 2.42 -19.33
C SER A 590 5.76 2.42 -18.77
N ALA A 591 5.88 2.69 -17.46
CA ALA A 591 7.13 2.56 -16.73
C ALA A 591 7.76 1.17 -16.89
N TYR A 592 6.93 0.11 -16.85
CA TYR A 592 7.40 -1.27 -16.99
C TYR A 592 8.06 -1.53 -18.34
N GLU A 593 7.43 -1.11 -19.44
CA GLU A 593 7.99 -1.25 -20.79
C GLU A 593 9.33 -0.53 -20.91
N ALA A 594 9.43 0.70 -20.38
CA ALA A 594 10.67 1.44 -20.42
C ALA A 594 11.77 0.79 -19.58
N PHE A 595 11.45 0.25 -18.40
CA PHE A 595 12.42 -0.53 -17.62
C PHE A 595 12.91 -1.78 -18.38
N GLN A 596 12.01 -2.52 -19.05
CA GLN A 596 12.41 -3.66 -19.87
C GLN A 596 13.30 -3.22 -21.04
N LEU A 597 12.95 -2.13 -21.72
CA LEU A 597 13.75 -1.55 -22.80
C LEU A 597 15.15 -1.16 -22.31
N LEU A 598 15.26 -0.50 -21.16
CA LEU A 598 16.55 -0.07 -20.59
C LEU A 598 17.44 -1.27 -20.23
N ARG A 599 16.87 -2.33 -19.67
CA ARG A 599 17.61 -3.59 -19.40
C ARG A 599 18.00 -4.30 -20.69
N LEU A 600 17.13 -4.30 -21.69
CA LEU A 600 17.40 -4.88 -23.00
C LEU A 600 18.53 -4.14 -23.72
N ILE A 601 18.55 -2.81 -23.64
CA ILE A 601 19.64 -1.96 -24.14
C ILE A 601 20.96 -2.36 -23.46
N GLU A 602 21.01 -2.38 -22.13
CA GLU A 602 22.24 -2.71 -21.40
C GLU A 602 22.78 -4.11 -21.79
N ASN A 603 21.91 -5.12 -21.74
CA ASN A 603 22.28 -6.50 -22.05
C ASN A 603 22.62 -6.70 -23.53
N GLY A 604 21.90 -6.01 -24.42
CA GLY A 604 22.08 -6.08 -25.86
C GLY A 604 23.44 -5.53 -26.28
N TYR A 605 23.86 -4.40 -25.73
CA TYR A 605 25.20 -3.87 -25.98
C TYR A 605 26.31 -4.75 -25.39
N ASP A 606 26.09 -5.33 -24.20
CA ASP A 606 27.00 -6.34 -23.63
C ASP A 606 27.15 -7.56 -24.57
N ALA A 607 26.08 -7.99 -25.24
CA ALA A 607 26.10 -9.07 -26.22
C ALA A 607 26.81 -8.69 -27.54
N VAL A 608 26.62 -7.47 -28.05
CA VAL A 608 27.35 -6.96 -29.22
C VAL A 608 28.86 -6.94 -28.95
N LYS A 609 29.28 -6.43 -27.78
CA LYS A 609 30.70 -6.36 -27.40
C LYS A 609 31.36 -7.74 -27.28
N LYS A 610 30.59 -8.76 -26.86
CA LYS A 610 31.05 -10.16 -26.79
C LYS A 610 31.04 -10.86 -28.16
N GLY A 611 30.59 -10.19 -29.22
CA GLY A 611 30.43 -10.78 -30.55
C GLY A 611 29.27 -11.79 -30.65
N SER A 612 28.38 -11.83 -29.64
CA SER A 612 27.27 -12.79 -29.60
C SER A 612 26.11 -12.38 -30.51
N ILE A 613 25.95 -11.09 -30.78
CA ILE A 613 25.02 -10.55 -31.78
C ILE A 613 25.67 -9.40 -32.55
N THR A 614 25.15 -9.06 -33.73
CA THR A 614 25.62 -7.88 -34.49
C THR A 614 24.93 -6.60 -34.04
N GLN A 615 25.52 -5.44 -34.32
CA GLN A 615 24.87 -4.14 -34.07
C GLN A 615 23.54 -4.02 -34.83
N THR A 616 23.49 -4.51 -36.08
CA THR A 616 22.26 -4.55 -36.88
C THR A 616 21.17 -5.38 -36.20
N THR A 617 21.54 -6.53 -35.63
CA THR A 617 20.61 -7.38 -34.88
C THR A 617 20.07 -6.66 -33.66
N LEU A 618 20.91 -5.95 -32.90
CA LEU A 618 20.47 -5.16 -31.76
C LEU A 618 19.49 -4.05 -32.17
N SER A 619 19.80 -3.27 -33.21
CA SER A 619 18.87 -2.23 -33.69
C SER A 619 17.54 -2.83 -34.20
N GLN A 620 17.57 -4.00 -34.85
CA GLN A 620 16.32 -4.71 -35.22
C GLN A 620 15.49 -5.09 -34.00
N ILE A 621 16.12 -5.60 -32.95
CA ILE A 621 15.46 -5.94 -31.68
C ILE A 621 14.86 -4.68 -31.02
N LEU A 622 15.62 -3.59 -30.95
CA LEU A 622 15.16 -2.34 -30.34
C LEU A 622 14.03 -1.69 -31.13
N ASN A 623 13.91 -1.95 -32.44
CA ASN A 623 12.83 -1.45 -33.28
C ASN A 623 11.53 -2.26 -33.18
N VAL A 624 11.55 -3.41 -32.50
CA VAL A 624 10.33 -4.17 -32.21
C VAL A 624 9.55 -3.43 -31.12
N ARG A 625 8.25 -3.25 -31.35
CA ARG A 625 7.39 -2.37 -30.56
C ARG A 625 7.47 -2.69 -29.06
N PRO A 626 7.66 -1.70 -28.17
CA PRO A 626 7.78 -1.95 -26.74
C PRO A 626 6.63 -2.71 -26.08
N GLY A 627 5.40 -2.58 -26.60
CA GLY A 627 4.24 -3.36 -26.12
C GLY A 627 4.29 -4.86 -26.43
N ALA A 628 5.27 -5.33 -27.21
CA ALA A 628 5.54 -6.74 -27.47
C ALA A 628 6.59 -7.33 -26.51
N PHE A 629 7.06 -6.56 -25.51
CA PHE A 629 8.03 -7.06 -24.54
C PHE A 629 7.40 -8.13 -23.63
N LEU A 630 7.65 -9.36 -24.03
CA LEU A 630 7.82 -10.57 -23.25
C LEU A 630 8.26 -10.31 -21.78
N ASN A 631 7.75 -11.10 -20.83
CA ASN A 631 8.12 -11.01 -19.42
C ASN A 631 9.63 -11.27 -19.21
N ALA A 632 10.18 -11.04 -18.01
CA ALA A 632 11.63 -11.17 -17.75
C ALA A 632 12.22 -12.53 -18.15
N ALA A 633 11.47 -13.63 -18.01
CA ALA A 633 11.92 -14.96 -18.40
C ALA A 633 11.91 -15.13 -19.93
N GLU A 634 10.93 -14.55 -20.61
CA GLU A 634 10.80 -14.58 -22.05
C GLU A 634 11.79 -13.62 -22.74
N ASN A 635 12.07 -12.45 -22.17
CA ASN A 635 13.16 -11.56 -22.60
C ASN A 635 14.52 -12.24 -22.45
N LYS A 636 14.76 -12.93 -21.33
CA LYS A 636 15.95 -13.76 -21.14
C LYS A 636 16.01 -14.87 -22.19
N ALA A 637 14.91 -15.58 -22.43
CA ALA A 637 14.86 -16.66 -23.43
C ALA A 637 14.98 -16.15 -24.87
N LEU A 638 14.55 -14.92 -25.16
CA LEU A 638 14.77 -14.25 -26.44
C LEU A 638 16.24 -13.90 -26.61
N LEU A 639 16.87 -13.30 -25.58
CA LEU A 639 18.31 -13.04 -25.55
C LEU A 639 19.14 -14.32 -25.70
N GLU A 640 18.77 -15.39 -25.01
CA GLU A 640 19.44 -16.69 -25.10
C GLU A 640 19.27 -17.32 -26.50
N ALA A 641 18.08 -17.22 -27.11
CA ALA A 641 17.85 -17.67 -28.48
C ALA A 641 18.64 -16.85 -29.52
N LEU A 642 18.76 -15.54 -29.29
CA LEU A 642 19.58 -14.62 -30.09
C LEU A 642 21.06 -14.96 -29.99
N ILE A 643 21.57 -15.18 -28.77
CA ILE A 643 22.96 -15.60 -28.51
C ILE A 643 23.26 -16.95 -29.15
N ALA A 644 22.29 -17.86 -29.19
CA ALA A 644 22.43 -19.18 -29.83
C ALA A 644 22.37 -19.14 -31.37
N GLY A 645 22.10 -17.99 -31.99
CA GLY A 645 21.98 -17.87 -33.45
C GLY A 645 20.75 -18.57 -34.05
N ASP A 646 19.73 -18.85 -33.24
CA ASP A 646 18.55 -19.63 -33.64
C ASP A 646 17.53 -18.75 -34.40
N LYS A 647 17.84 -18.43 -35.67
CA LYS A 647 17.07 -17.52 -36.54
C LYS A 647 15.56 -17.82 -36.61
N VAL A 648 15.18 -19.10 -36.48
CA VAL A 648 13.78 -19.55 -36.57
C VAL A 648 13.02 -19.23 -35.28
N LYS A 649 13.62 -19.44 -34.10
CA LYS A 649 12.99 -19.01 -32.82
C LYS A 649 12.92 -17.50 -32.66
N ILE A 650 13.87 -16.77 -33.26
CA ILE A 650 13.91 -15.30 -33.21
C ILE A 650 12.74 -14.73 -34.02
N GLN A 651 12.52 -15.20 -35.25
CA GLN A 651 11.42 -14.72 -36.09
C GLN A 651 10.04 -15.10 -35.51
N LEU A 652 9.89 -16.32 -34.97
CA LEU A 652 8.66 -16.78 -34.31
C LEU A 652 8.33 -16.07 -32.98
N LYS A 653 9.28 -15.36 -32.36
CA LYS A 653 9.05 -14.64 -31.09
C LYS A 653 8.83 -13.14 -31.28
N LEU A 654 9.36 -12.57 -32.35
CA LEU A 654 9.22 -11.14 -32.68
C LEU A 654 7.83 -10.79 -33.24
N GLU A 655 7.05 -11.79 -33.69
CA GLU A 655 5.77 -11.60 -34.40
C GLU A 655 4.50 -11.93 -33.57
N ASN A 656 4.55 -12.01 -32.23
CA ASN A 656 3.44 -12.63 -31.49
C ASN A 656 2.34 -11.69 -30.98
N SER A 657 1.17 -11.83 -31.61
CA SER A 657 -0.06 -12.27 -30.93
C SER A 657 -0.30 -13.77 -31.18
N ALA A 658 -0.92 -14.49 -30.23
CA ALA A 658 -1.20 -15.94 -30.36
C ALA A 658 -2.04 -16.31 -31.61
N LEU A 659 -2.79 -15.34 -32.15
CA LEU A 659 -3.61 -15.48 -33.35
C LEU A 659 -2.75 -15.56 -34.64
N GLU A 660 -1.65 -14.81 -34.72
CA GLU A 660 -0.75 -14.80 -35.87
C GLU A 660 0.13 -16.05 -35.92
N LEU A 661 0.58 -16.54 -34.76
CA LEU A 661 1.27 -17.83 -34.61
C LEU A 661 0.41 -19.00 -35.15
N ALA A 662 -0.88 -19.02 -34.81
CA ALA A 662 -1.81 -20.05 -35.28
C ALA A 662 -2.08 -19.94 -36.79
N GLN A 663 -2.21 -18.72 -37.34
CA GLN A 663 -2.48 -18.49 -38.75
C GLN A 663 -1.26 -18.81 -39.65
N VAL A 664 -0.05 -18.44 -39.25
CA VAL A 664 1.18 -18.70 -40.00
C VAL A 664 1.47 -20.21 -40.07
N TYR A 665 1.29 -20.95 -38.97
CA TYR A 665 1.54 -22.40 -38.93
C TYR A 665 0.50 -23.21 -39.73
N VAL A 666 -0.78 -22.84 -39.65
CA VAL A 666 -1.86 -23.48 -40.41
C VAL A 666 -1.71 -23.24 -41.92
N LYS A 667 -1.20 -22.07 -42.31
CA LYS A 667 -1.02 -21.69 -43.71
C LYS A 667 0.20 -22.34 -44.38
N HIS A 668 1.23 -22.74 -43.61
CA HIS A 668 2.53 -23.11 -44.21
C HIS A 668 3.23 -24.38 -43.70
N GLY A 669 2.77 -25.09 -42.66
CA GLY A 669 3.57 -26.23 -42.15
C GLY A 669 2.89 -27.32 -41.32
N TYR A 670 1.60 -27.21 -41.03
CA TYR A 670 0.93 -28.19 -40.17
C TYR A 670 0.87 -29.61 -40.79
N GLU A 671 0.59 -29.73 -42.09
CA GLU A 671 0.41 -31.03 -42.76
C GLU A 671 1.73 -31.74 -43.10
N THR A 672 2.85 -31.02 -43.05
CA THR A 672 4.19 -31.60 -43.26
C THR A 672 4.79 -32.22 -41.99
N LEU A 673 4.12 -32.08 -40.85
CA LEU A 673 4.56 -32.67 -39.58
C LEU A 673 4.11 -34.14 -39.47
N SER A 674 4.95 -34.98 -38.86
CA SER A 674 4.54 -36.32 -38.45
C SER A 674 3.40 -36.24 -37.42
N ALA A 675 2.57 -37.29 -37.34
CA ALA A 675 1.41 -37.34 -36.45
C ALA A 675 1.76 -36.96 -35.00
N ASP A 676 2.84 -37.51 -34.45
CA ASP A 676 3.32 -37.23 -33.09
C ASP A 676 3.72 -35.75 -32.88
N LYS A 677 4.23 -35.09 -33.93
CA LYS A 677 4.61 -33.66 -33.88
C LYS A 677 3.40 -32.76 -34.02
N GLN A 678 2.40 -33.17 -34.79
CA GLN A 678 1.11 -32.50 -34.83
C GLN A 678 0.43 -32.57 -33.46
N GLU A 679 0.45 -33.73 -32.80
CA GLU A 679 -0.10 -33.95 -31.46
C GLU A 679 0.58 -33.10 -30.39
N ALA A 680 1.93 -33.11 -30.36
CA ALA A 680 2.70 -32.28 -29.45
C ALA A 680 2.41 -30.79 -29.65
N PHE A 681 2.22 -30.36 -30.90
CA PHE A 681 1.86 -28.98 -31.23
C PHE A 681 0.46 -28.61 -30.76
N ARG A 682 -0.56 -29.45 -31.02
CA ARG A 682 -1.95 -29.22 -30.55
C ARG A 682 -2.01 -29.06 -29.04
N THR A 683 -1.31 -29.94 -28.33
CA THR A 683 -1.24 -29.94 -26.86
C THR A 683 -0.51 -28.71 -26.33
N ALA A 684 0.59 -28.32 -26.98
CA ALA A 684 1.35 -27.13 -26.59
C ALA A 684 0.57 -25.84 -26.85
N ALA A 685 -0.04 -25.68 -28.03
CA ALA A 685 -0.81 -24.51 -28.40
C ALA A 685 -2.04 -24.30 -27.50
N LEU A 686 -2.74 -25.39 -27.15
CA LEU A 686 -3.87 -25.32 -26.21
C LEU A 686 -3.41 -24.90 -24.81
N LYS A 687 -2.32 -25.52 -24.29
CA LYS A 687 -1.75 -25.16 -22.98
C LYS A 687 -1.25 -23.72 -22.93
N ASP A 688 -0.69 -23.21 -24.01
CA ASP A 688 -0.16 -21.85 -24.08
C ASP A 688 -1.28 -20.81 -24.20
N ALA A 689 -2.30 -21.08 -25.01
CA ALA A 689 -3.51 -20.25 -25.09
C ALA A 689 -4.25 -20.17 -23.74
N MET A 690 -4.26 -21.27 -22.97
CA MET A 690 -4.84 -21.32 -21.62
C MET A 690 -4.02 -20.57 -20.57
N ARG A 691 -2.69 -20.52 -20.71
CA ARG A 691 -1.81 -19.77 -19.81
C ARG A 691 -1.84 -18.27 -20.06
N SER A 692 -1.97 -17.88 -21.33
CA SER A 692 -1.90 -16.49 -21.78
C SER A 692 -3.22 -15.73 -21.64
N ASN A 693 -4.36 -16.40 -21.45
CA ASN A 693 -5.63 -15.74 -21.26
C ASN A 693 -6.09 -15.74 -19.77
N PRO A 694 -6.01 -14.60 -19.06
CA PRO A 694 -6.37 -14.47 -17.65
C PRO A 694 -7.89 -14.53 -17.39
N LEU A 695 -8.73 -14.45 -18.43
CA LEU A 695 -10.19 -14.50 -18.32
C LEU A 695 -10.73 -15.94 -18.33
N ILE A 696 -9.88 -16.94 -18.53
CA ILE A 696 -10.27 -18.34 -18.47
C ILE A 696 -10.14 -18.82 -17.03
N SER A 697 -11.26 -19.22 -16.44
CA SER A 697 -11.29 -19.79 -15.08
C SER A 697 -10.48 -21.10 -15.02
N GLU A 698 -9.92 -21.44 -13.85
CA GLU A 698 -9.16 -22.70 -13.67
C GLU A 698 -10.02 -23.94 -13.96
N GLU A 699 -11.33 -23.80 -13.82
CA GLU A 699 -12.33 -24.80 -14.13
C GLU A 699 -12.45 -25.04 -15.64
N ILE A 700 -12.51 -23.98 -16.47
CA ILE A 700 -12.48 -24.11 -17.93
C ILE A 700 -11.13 -24.68 -18.39
N LYS A 701 -10.02 -24.31 -17.73
CA LYS A 701 -8.72 -24.92 -18.00
C LYS A 701 -8.72 -26.42 -17.73
N THR A 702 -9.27 -26.85 -16.61
CA THR A 702 -9.38 -28.27 -16.29
C THR A 702 -10.23 -29.01 -17.33
N LEU A 703 -11.33 -28.39 -17.78
CA LEU A 703 -12.21 -28.97 -18.80
C LEU A 703 -11.52 -29.10 -20.16
N LEU A 704 -10.77 -28.08 -20.60
CA LEU A 704 -9.98 -28.09 -21.83
C LEU A 704 -8.87 -29.15 -21.81
N LEU A 705 -8.22 -29.35 -20.66
CA LEU A 705 -7.21 -30.42 -20.47
C LEU A 705 -7.82 -31.82 -20.49
N SER A 706 -9.12 -31.94 -20.23
CA SER A 706 -9.86 -33.21 -20.27
C SER A 706 -10.35 -33.61 -21.68
N LEU A 707 -10.26 -32.70 -22.66
CA LEU A 707 -10.60 -33.02 -24.05
C LEU A 707 -9.45 -33.83 -24.66
N ASN A 708 -9.73 -34.96 -25.30
CA ASN A 708 -8.72 -35.68 -26.07
C ASN A 708 -8.39 -34.87 -27.35
N PRO A 709 -7.20 -34.25 -27.48
CA PRO A 709 -6.85 -33.40 -28.62
C PRO A 709 -6.77 -34.16 -29.95
N GLU A 710 -6.66 -35.49 -29.89
CA GLU A 710 -6.60 -36.38 -31.06
C GLU A 710 -7.93 -36.43 -31.83
N LYS A 711 -9.05 -36.29 -31.11
CA LYS A 711 -10.41 -36.37 -31.68
C LYS A 711 -10.94 -35.05 -32.22
N LEU A 712 -10.22 -33.95 -32.01
CA LEU A 712 -10.63 -32.63 -32.48
C LEU A 712 -10.31 -32.46 -33.96
N GLU A 713 -11.33 -32.20 -34.78
CA GLU A 713 -11.09 -31.84 -36.17
C GLU A 713 -10.36 -30.49 -36.25
N LYS A 714 -9.51 -30.32 -37.28
CA LYS A 714 -8.68 -29.10 -37.49
C LYS A 714 -9.51 -27.82 -37.40
N ALA A 715 -10.72 -27.82 -37.95
CA ALA A 715 -11.62 -26.67 -37.95
C ALA A 715 -12.17 -26.33 -36.55
N GLU A 716 -12.34 -27.33 -35.69
CA GLU A 716 -12.88 -27.18 -34.34
C GLU A 716 -11.81 -26.67 -33.38
N MET A 717 -10.60 -27.23 -33.49
CA MET A 717 -9.45 -26.72 -32.74
C MET A 717 -9.14 -25.27 -33.12
N LEU A 718 -9.25 -24.91 -34.40
CA LEU A 718 -9.05 -23.52 -34.83
C LEU A 718 -10.10 -22.57 -34.24
N LYS A 719 -11.38 -22.97 -34.24
CA LYS A 719 -12.47 -22.19 -33.63
C LYS A 719 -12.27 -22.03 -32.12
N LEU A 720 -11.83 -23.09 -31.44
CA LEU A 720 -11.56 -23.08 -30.00
C LEU A 720 -10.35 -22.18 -29.68
N LEU A 721 -9.24 -22.33 -30.38
CA LEU A 721 -8.05 -21.48 -30.21
C LEU A 721 -8.34 -20.01 -30.54
N GLN A 722 -9.19 -19.74 -31.55
CA GLN A 722 -9.61 -18.38 -31.88
C GLN A 722 -10.49 -17.78 -30.78
N ALA A 723 -11.42 -18.54 -30.21
CA ALA A 723 -12.24 -18.09 -29.09
C ALA A 723 -11.39 -17.87 -27.82
N LEU A 724 -10.41 -18.74 -27.57
CA LEU A 724 -9.43 -18.62 -26.47
C LEU A 724 -8.53 -17.40 -26.64
N ALA A 725 -8.03 -17.11 -27.85
CA ALA A 725 -7.20 -15.94 -28.09
C ALA A 725 -7.99 -14.61 -27.93
N LEU A 726 -9.29 -14.63 -28.20
CA LEU A 726 -10.17 -13.46 -28.11
C LEU A 726 -10.89 -13.30 -26.76
N GLY A 727 -10.68 -14.22 -25.81
CA GLY A 727 -11.37 -14.19 -24.51
C GLY A 727 -12.90 -14.29 -24.58
N GLN A 728 -13.42 -15.00 -25.58
CA GLN A 728 -14.87 -15.13 -25.82
C GLN A 728 -15.45 -16.33 -25.04
N GLN A 729 -15.69 -16.14 -23.73
CA GLN A 729 -16.11 -17.20 -22.81
C GLN A 729 -17.33 -18.01 -23.32
N ASP A 730 -18.41 -17.35 -23.73
CA ASP A 730 -19.62 -18.03 -24.24
C ASP A 730 -19.33 -18.92 -25.45
N LYS A 731 -18.40 -18.51 -26.33
CA LYS A 731 -18.00 -19.31 -27.50
C LYS A 731 -17.07 -20.45 -27.11
N ILE A 732 -16.22 -20.26 -26.11
CA ILE A 732 -15.40 -21.34 -25.55
C ILE A 732 -16.33 -22.41 -24.96
N GLU A 733 -17.28 -22.01 -24.13
CA GLU A 733 -18.26 -22.92 -23.52
C GLU A 733 -19.12 -23.62 -24.59
N THR A 734 -19.64 -22.88 -25.58
CA THR A 734 -20.40 -23.45 -26.70
C THR A 734 -19.58 -24.47 -27.50
N GLN A 735 -18.29 -24.18 -27.78
CA GLN A 735 -17.46 -25.15 -28.49
C GLN A 735 -17.13 -26.37 -27.66
N ILE A 736 -16.89 -26.21 -26.35
CA ILE A 736 -16.71 -27.35 -25.46
C ILE A 736 -17.98 -28.20 -25.39
N GLN A 737 -19.16 -27.59 -25.31
CA GLN A 737 -20.45 -28.29 -25.35
C GLN A 737 -20.64 -29.06 -26.66
N ASN A 738 -20.33 -28.45 -27.81
CA ASN A 738 -20.41 -29.11 -29.11
C ASN A 738 -19.47 -30.32 -29.20
N LEU A 739 -18.23 -30.18 -28.70
CA LEU A 739 -17.23 -31.24 -28.67
C LEU A 739 -17.63 -32.38 -27.74
N ILE A 740 -18.20 -32.04 -26.58
CA ILE A 740 -18.79 -33.01 -25.65
C ILE A 740 -19.96 -33.73 -26.32
N SER A 741 -20.79 -33.05 -27.12
CA SER A 741 -21.95 -33.62 -27.81
C SER A 741 -21.67 -34.63 -28.93
N LYS A 742 -20.52 -34.51 -29.60
CA LYS A 742 -20.14 -35.43 -30.67
C LYS A 742 -19.63 -36.78 -30.18
N ASP A 743 -19.02 -36.86 -29.00
CA ASP A 743 -18.39 -38.10 -28.48
C ASP A 743 -19.38 -38.98 -27.68
N LYS A 744 -20.60 -38.49 -27.38
CA LYS A 744 -21.58 -39.13 -26.48
C LYS A 744 -22.23 -40.41 -27.02
N ALA A 745 -22.11 -40.68 -28.33
CA ALA A 745 -22.83 -41.79 -28.96
C ALA A 745 -22.37 -43.16 -28.42
N THR A 746 -21.15 -43.25 -27.92
CA THR A 746 -20.46 -44.49 -27.54
C THR A 746 -20.10 -44.58 -26.06
N TRP A 747 -20.54 -43.63 -25.22
CA TRP A 747 -20.18 -43.63 -23.81
C TRP A 747 -20.85 -44.76 -23.05
N SER A 748 -20.07 -45.50 -22.26
CA SER A 748 -20.63 -46.39 -21.23
C SER A 748 -21.26 -45.55 -20.12
N VAL A 749 -22.06 -46.19 -19.27
CA VAL A 749 -22.70 -45.52 -18.14
C VAL A 749 -21.66 -44.92 -17.19
N GLU A 750 -20.56 -45.62 -16.99
CA GLU A 750 -19.43 -45.20 -16.17
C GLU A 750 -18.75 -43.95 -16.74
N GLN A 751 -18.50 -43.90 -18.06
CA GLN A 751 -17.85 -42.76 -18.71
C GLN A 751 -18.69 -41.50 -18.62
N ALA A 752 -20.01 -41.62 -18.77
CA ALA A 752 -20.89 -40.47 -18.66
C ALA A 752 -21.04 -39.98 -17.20
N ALA A 753 -21.05 -40.91 -16.23
CA ALA A 753 -21.06 -40.56 -14.81
C ALA A 753 -19.78 -39.84 -14.37
N GLU A 754 -18.61 -40.30 -14.80
CA GLU A 754 -17.32 -39.63 -14.54
C GLU A 754 -17.28 -38.23 -15.17
N LYS A 755 -17.88 -38.08 -16.37
CA LYS A 755 -17.92 -36.78 -17.05
C LYS A 755 -18.87 -35.80 -16.36
N LEU A 756 -20.04 -36.26 -15.91
CA LEU A 756 -20.97 -35.47 -15.11
C LEU A 756 -20.32 -35.04 -13.78
N GLU A 757 -19.62 -35.95 -13.09
CA GLU A 757 -18.91 -35.62 -11.86
C GLU A 757 -17.80 -34.57 -12.11
N SER A 758 -17.06 -34.68 -13.22
CA SER A 758 -16.05 -33.70 -13.62
C SER A 758 -16.66 -32.32 -13.91
N LEU A 759 -17.81 -32.26 -14.59
CA LEU A 759 -18.52 -31.01 -14.87
C LEU A 759 -19.06 -30.37 -13.58
N ALA A 760 -19.58 -31.18 -12.66
CA ALA A 760 -20.06 -30.71 -11.36
C ALA A 760 -18.92 -30.17 -10.48
N LYS A 761 -17.78 -30.86 -10.41
CA LYS A 761 -16.58 -30.38 -9.70
C LYS A 761 -16.02 -29.09 -10.31
N ALA A 762 -16.20 -28.89 -11.60
CA ALA A 762 -15.79 -27.69 -12.33
C ALA A 762 -16.85 -26.56 -12.29
N GLY A 763 -18.00 -26.75 -11.65
CA GLY A 763 -19.07 -25.73 -11.59
C GLY A 763 -19.70 -25.39 -12.95
N CYS A 764 -19.54 -26.24 -13.97
CA CYS A 764 -20.04 -26.03 -15.33
C CYS A 764 -21.52 -26.46 -15.45
N TRP A 765 -22.41 -25.83 -14.69
CA TRP A 765 -23.78 -26.32 -14.49
C TRP A 765 -24.63 -26.37 -15.76
N GLN A 766 -24.50 -25.41 -16.68
CA GLN A 766 -25.23 -25.48 -17.96
C GLN A 766 -24.83 -26.68 -18.82
N ALA A 767 -23.54 -27.01 -18.87
CA ALA A 767 -23.04 -28.18 -19.59
C ALA A 767 -23.38 -29.49 -18.86
N PHE A 768 -23.39 -29.47 -17.52
CA PHE A 768 -23.88 -30.56 -16.69
C PHE A 768 -25.35 -30.85 -16.96
N ASP A 769 -26.21 -29.84 -16.89
CA ASP A 769 -27.66 -29.96 -17.09
C ASP A 769 -27.98 -30.48 -18.49
N ALA A 770 -27.36 -29.91 -19.52
CA ALA A 770 -27.55 -30.37 -20.90
C ALA A 770 -27.10 -31.82 -21.12
N LEU A 771 -25.96 -32.23 -20.54
CA LEU A 771 -25.48 -33.61 -20.64
C LEU A 771 -26.36 -34.56 -19.83
N PHE A 772 -26.79 -34.15 -18.65
CA PHE A 772 -27.62 -34.96 -17.76
C PHE A 772 -28.99 -35.24 -18.38
N ILE A 773 -29.65 -34.22 -18.93
CA ILE A 773 -30.95 -34.34 -19.61
C ILE A 773 -30.83 -35.26 -20.83
N ASP A 774 -29.79 -35.09 -21.64
CA ASP A 774 -29.54 -35.89 -22.84
C ASP A 774 -29.28 -37.38 -22.50
N LEU A 775 -28.50 -37.65 -21.45
CA LEU A 775 -28.26 -39.02 -20.95
C LEU A 775 -29.52 -39.62 -20.33
N ALA A 776 -30.30 -38.84 -19.57
CA ALA A 776 -31.55 -39.27 -18.98
C ALA A 776 -32.54 -39.70 -20.07
N VAL A 777 -32.70 -38.91 -21.13
CA VAL A 777 -33.59 -39.23 -22.27
C VAL A 777 -33.13 -40.47 -23.04
N LYS A 778 -31.81 -40.66 -23.21
CA LYS A 778 -31.25 -41.77 -24.00
C LYS A 778 -31.25 -43.11 -23.25
N TRP A 779 -31.10 -43.08 -21.93
CA TRP A 779 -31.01 -44.28 -21.09
C TRP A 779 -32.33 -44.72 -20.46
N THR A 780 -33.40 -43.92 -20.56
CA THR A 780 -34.76 -44.31 -20.14
C THR A 780 -35.40 -45.40 -21.00
N TRP A 781 -34.72 -45.92 -22.02
CA TRP A 781 -35.27 -46.89 -22.97
C TRP A 781 -34.82 -48.34 -22.76
N ASP A 782 -33.86 -48.63 -21.87
CA ASP A 782 -33.34 -50.00 -21.70
C ASP A 782 -33.12 -50.42 -20.22
N SER A 783 -34.10 -51.19 -19.72
CA SER A 783 -34.12 -52.02 -18.50
C SER A 783 -34.07 -51.36 -17.09
N ASP A 784 -34.89 -51.91 -16.19
CA ASP A 784 -35.10 -51.49 -14.79
C ASP A 784 -33.82 -51.49 -13.92
N ASN A 785 -32.77 -52.22 -14.31
CA ASN A 785 -31.51 -52.29 -13.56
C ASN A 785 -30.62 -51.05 -13.71
N LEU A 786 -30.85 -50.21 -14.73
CA LEU A 786 -30.02 -49.03 -14.98
C LEU A 786 -30.39 -47.87 -14.04
N ALA A 787 -31.67 -47.74 -13.71
CA ALA A 787 -32.19 -46.68 -12.84
C ALA A 787 -31.64 -46.81 -11.41
N GLU A 788 -31.49 -48.04 -10.91
CA GLU A 788 -30.96 -48.30 -9.57
C GLU A 788 -29.44 -48.02 -9.49
N SER A 789 -28.67 -48.42 -10.52
CA SER A 789 -27.23 -48.13 -10.60
C SER A 789 -26.95 -46.62 -10.76
N LEU A 790 -27.75 -45.91 -11.54
CA LEU A 790 -27.66 -44.46 -11.71
C LEU A 790 -28.04 -43.72 -10.42
N ALA A 791 -29.10 -44.14 -9.72
CA ALA A 791 -29.54 -43.54 -8.46
C ALA A 791 -28.51 -43.72 -7.32
N ILE A 792 -27.89 -44.89 -7.21
CA ILE A 792 -26.84 -45.16 -6.20
C ILE A 792 -25.61 -44.28 -6.44
N ARG A 793 -25.24 -44.00 -7.71
CA ARG A 793 -24.06 -43.16 -8.03
C ARG A 793 -24.37 -41.67 -8.02
N LEU A 794 -25.57 -41.25 -8.44
CA LEU A 794 -26.04 -39.88 -8.27
C LEU A 794 -26.04 -39.47 -6.80
N LYS A 795 -26.35 -40.40 -5.88
CA LYS A 795 -26.21 -40.18 -4.43
C LYS A 795 -24.85 -39.62 -4.01
N ALA A 796 -23.76 -40.11 -4.62
CA ALA A 796 -22.40 -39.66 -4.30
C ALA A 796 -22.04 -38.29 -4.90
N ILE A 797 -22.78 -37.85 -5.91
CA ILE A 797 -22.61 -36.57 -6.60
C ILE A 797 -23.51 -35.49 -5.98
N ILE A 798 -24.74 -35.85 -5.60
CA ILE A 798 -25.80 -34.95 -5.11
C ILE A 798 -25.39 -34.16 -3.86
N ASP A 799 -24.63 -34.76 -2.93
CA ASP A 799 -24.12 -34.07 -1.73
C ASP A 799 -23.20 -32.87 -2.05
N LYS A 800 -22.75 -32.74 -3.30
CA LYS A 800 -21.85 -31.67 -3.78
C LYS A 800 -22.52 -30.72 -4.77
N VAL A 801 -23.79 -30.93 -5.12
CA VAL A 801 -24.51 -30.10 -6.10
C VAL A 801 -25.21 -28.94 -5.36
N PRO A 802 -25.09 -27.68 -5.84
CA PRO A 802 -25.79 -26.55 -5.27
C PRO A 802 -27.30 -26.79 -5.22
N LYS A 803 -27.93 -26.36 -4.11
CA LYS A 803 -29.34 -26.61 -3.82
C LYS A 803 -30.29 -26.11 -4.92
N ASP A 804 -29.95 -25.01 -5.59
CA ASP A 804 -30.81 -24.45 -6.63
C ASP A 804 -30.72 -25.21 -7.96
N THR A 805 -29.56 -25.82 -8.26
CA THR A 805 -29.43 -26.78 -9.38
C THR A 805 -30.26 -28.03 -9.11
N LEU A 806 -30.25 -28.56 -7.88
CA LEU A 806 -31.10 -29.70 -7.50
C LEU A 806 -32.59 -29.38 -7.62
N LYS A 807 -33.02 -28.16 -7.27
CA LYS A 807 -34.42 -27.73 -7.46
C LYS A 807 -34.79 -27.62 -8.94
N ALA A 808 -33.91 -27.09 -9.78
CA ALA A 808 -34.15 -27.00 -11.23
C ALA A 808 -34.24 -28.39 -11.87
N LEU A 809 -33.38 -29.31 -11.45
CA LEU A 809 -33.43 -30.73 -11.84
C LEU A 809 -34.75 -31.38 -11.41
N TYR A 810 -35.14 -31.20 -10.14
CA TYR A 810 -36.38 -31.76 -9.61
C TYR A 810 -37.60 -31.25 -10.37
N LYS A 811 -37.65 -29.95 -10.65
CA LYS A 811 -38.73 -29.33 -11.43
C LYS A 811 -38.80 -29.90 -12.84
N THR A 812 -37.68 -29.99 -13.54
CA THR A 812 -37.61 -30.58 -14.89
C THR A 812 -38.10 -32.04 -14.88
N MET A 813 -37.71 -32.82 -13.88
CA MET A 813 -38.15 -34.21 -13.73
C MET A 813 -39.65 -34.34 -13.38
N ASP A 814 -40.18 -33.43 -12.56
CA ASP A 814 -41.60 -33.40 -12.21
C ASP A 814 -42.44 -32.99 -13.42
N ASP A 815 -42.00 -32.00 -14.21
CA ASP A 815 -42.65 -31.59 -15.46
C ASP A 815 -42.70 -32.77 -16.46
N MET A 816 -41.59 -33.51 -16.63
CA MET A 816 -41.54 -34.73 -17.46
C MET A 816 -42.45 -35.87 -16.94
N TYR A 817 -42.70 -35.91 -15.63
CA TYR A 817 -43.61 -36.87 -14.99
C TYR A 817 -45.07 -36.50 -15.21
N GLN A 818 -45.42 -35.22 -15.09
CA GLN A 818 -46.78 -34.71 -15.31
C GLN A 818 -47.21 -34.82 -16.77
N ASP A 819 -46.27 -34.68 -17.73
CA ASP A 819 -46.54 -34.85 -19.16
C ASP A 819 -46.71 -36.32 -19.58
N GLY A 820 -46.67 -37.27 -18.64
CA GLY A 820 -46.97 -38.70 -18.87
C GLY A 820 -45.88 -39.46 -19.64
N THR A 821 -44.72 -38.83 -19.87
CA THR A 821 -43.70 -39.32 -20.79
C THR A 821 -42.80 -40.43 -20.24
N THR A 822 -42.80 -40.77 -18.94
CA THR A 822 -41.97 -41.91 -18.46
C THR A 822 -42.35 -42.45 -17.07
N VAL A 823 -42.59 -43.77 -16.97
CA VAL A 823 -42.79 -44.49 -15.69
C VAL A 823 -41.52 -44.49 -14.81
N ILE A 824 -40.34 -44.35 -15.42
CA ILE A 824 -39.04 -44.34 -14.74
C ILE A 824 -38.79 -43.04 -13.97
N ALA A 825 -39.26 -41.89 -14.48
CA ALA A 825 -39.19 -40.61 -13.77
C ALA A 825 -39.89 -40.68 -12.41
N LYS A 826 -40.99 -41.44 -12.31
CA LYS A 826 -41.69 -41.73 -11.05
C LYS A 826 -40.82 -42.45 -10.02
N ASN A 827 -40.03 -43.44 -10.45
CA ASN A 827 -39.19 -44.22 -9.53
C ASN A 827 -37.97 -43.41 -9.06
N ILE A 828 -37.38 -42.60 -9.94
CA ILE A 828 -36.29 -41.69 -9.56
C ILE A 828 -36.83 -40.58 -8.65
N LEU A 829 -38.01 -40.01 -8.93
CA LEU A 829 -38.69 -39.03 -8.07
C LEU A 829 -39.11 -39.61 -6.72
N MET A 830 -39.61 -40.85 -6.64
CA MET A 830 -39.95 -41.47 -5.35
C MET A 830 -38.70 -41.79 -4.52
N GLY A 831 -37.57 -42.10 -5.16
CA GLY A 831 -36.27 -42.19 -4.48
C GLY A 831 -35.79 -40.83 -3.98
N ALA A 832 -35.86 -39.80 -4.83
CA ALA A 832 -35.40 -38.44 -4.53
C ALA A 832 -36.32 -37.63 -3.60
N LYS A 833 -37.59 -38.02 -3.44
CA LYS A 833 -38.56 -37.37 -2.52
C LYS A 833 -38.50 -37.94 -1.10
N ASN A 834 -37.91 -39.13 -0.93
CA ASN A 834 -37.57 -39.71 0.36
C ASN A 834 -36.15 -39.33 0.84
N TRP A 835 -35.32 -38.76 -0.04
CA TRP A 835 -34.06 -38.08 0.28
C TRP A 835 -34.31 -36.58 0.38
#